data_AF-A0A2V9L4M6-F1
#
_entry.id   AF-A0A2V9L4M6-F1
#
_cell.length_a   1.000
_cell.length_b   1.000
_cell.length_c   1.000
_cell.angle_alpha   90.00
_cell.angle_beta   90.00
_cell.angle_gamma   90.00
#
_symmetry.space_group_name_H-M   'P 1'
#
loop_
_entity.id
_entity.type
_entity.pdbx_description
1 polymer ?
#
loop_
_entity_poly.entity_id
_entity_poly.type
_entity_poly.pdbx_seq_one_letter_code
_entity_poly.pdbx_strand_id
1 'polypeptide(L)'
;MPPDTPDRDPVTSQSLSRLLLISALLLVAALAWALYDEFFGLRPWKNYQRDFVGKYSAFLKKEKPKQEAAERAIRATPEYQALQQQLDALQNSVQPQLRLLDEQAALVDERLAVITTKYTDAHARVTDMIWRVEHTSGGSRKAWQADLDDFEKGPFRYEAVSLNDGKTKAESVNYDHLEGEFKALQAKKGELLVRKGEILRPVSELRAKQDSYFQQHLNGLTSEQIQGLIDKTRTMSVGIKQINNPDAGVVDRCESCHLAIREPIQITAKDMGGERAFVSHPDPELLRIHDPDKFGCTPCHNGNGMQLDSVEQAHGEYEHWLAPLYHRADPKMASAGAYMEGGCQQCHASDMVVDHAPVLTAGKDLFQWRGCVGCHRFQHYDPEPEELVSAQQSLQQMAQQRVQDLAEVGKAIQAGDNAPDNEAARKFYAQANDLRLRVSKTDLATDQLKTRIKFLLMDRKKVGPDLKEVRAKLRPEWVPVWLTNPHAFRPTTRMPRFRLDEGELHAVSAFIWQSGIDAKVSTQPPGDPAKGKASFETRGCMACHAVGEGANAVGGWFGANLTRVGEKLNYDYLVRWIHNPRERTRPYCPVENRDLGPEDYAKHHLPFVFDLDHSKCPNDGSEMLVEQMTPMPSLRLTWEESRDIASYLMTLKQEDPKSYAPAPYLNDPKLKAEGEKVVRRYGCAGCHEIAGMESEGRIGTELTVEGSKPLEQLDFALYVRQAKDEGWWTHKGFFEHKLARPEMYDDGLVK
;
A
#
# COMPACT_ATOMS: atom_id res chain seq x y z
N MET A 1 -40.50 -62.72 -75.17
CA MET A 1 -39.26 -62.55 -74.39
C MET A 1 -39.64 -61.78 -73.13
N PRO A 2 -39.60 -62.39 -71.94
CA PRO A 2 -39.73 -61.64 -70.69
C PRO A 2 -38.49 -60.74 -70.52
N PRO A 3 -38.64 -59.56 -69.90
CA PRO A 3 -37.65 -58.49 -69.92
C PRO A 3 -36.43 -58.77 -69.04
N ASP A 4 -35.31 -58.20 -69.47
CA ASP A 4 -34.00 -58.23 -68.84
C ASP A 4 -34.04 -57.87 -67.35
N THR A 5 -33.30 -58.65 -66.56
CA THR A 5 -33.02 -58.40 -65.15
C THR A 5 -32.40 -57.02 -64.95
N PRO A 6 -32.89 -56.19 -64.02
CA PRO A 6 -32.37 -54.85 -63.80
C PRO A 6 -30.94 -54.89 -63.26
N ASP A 7 -30.11 -53.96 -63.73
CA ASP A 7 -28.73 -53.75 -63.28
C ASP A 7 -28.66 -53.68 -61.75
N ARG A 8 -27.71 -54.42 -61.17
CA ARG A 8 -27.47 -54.44 -59.72
C ARG A 8 -27.04 -53.06 -59.25
N ASP A 9 -27.93 -52.38 -58.54
CA ASP A 9 -27.64 -51.14 -57.85
C ASP A 9 -26.45 -51.36 -56.87
N PRO A 10 -25.32 -50.66 -57.05
CA PRO A 10 -24.12 -50.85 -56.24
C PRO A 10 -24.33 -50.49 -54.76
N VAL A 11 -25.40 -49.76 -54.43
CA VAL A 11 -25.75 -49.38 -53.06
C VAL A 11 -26.49 -50.52 -52.34
N THR A 12 -27.35 -51.27 -53.04
CA THR A 12 -28.14 -52.37 -52.45
C THR A 12 -27.51 -53.75 -52.62
N SER A 13 -26.49 -53.89 -53.49
CA SER A 13 -25.83 -55.17 -53.79
C SER A 13 -24.50 -55.43 -53.07
N GLN A 14 -23.99 -54.47 -52.28
CA GLN A 14 -22.76 -54.64 -51.49
C GLN A 14 -23.05 -54.62 -49.99
N SER A 15 -22.55 -55.62 -49.26
CA SER A 15 -22.69 -55.70 -47.80
C SER A 15 -21.84 -54.62 -47.10
N LEU A 16 -22.51 -53.64 -46.50
CA LEU A 16 -21.89 -52.63 -45.64
C LEU A 16 -21.42 -53.20 -44.28
N SER A 17 -21.68 -54.48 -43.99
CA SER A 17 -21.41 -55.09 -42.69
C SER A 17 -19.94 -55.00 -42.27
N ARG A 18 -19.00 -55.09 -43.22
CA ARG A 18 -17.56 -54.90 -42.92
C ARG A 18 -17.23 -53.46 -42.56
N LEU A 19 -17.77 -52.48 -43.29
CA LEU A 19 -17.56 -51.06 -43.01
C LEU A 19 -18.20 -50.66 -41.68
N LEU A 20 -19.41 -51.15 -41.40
CA LEU A 20 -20.09 -50.93 -40.12
C LEU A 20 -19.34 -51.58 -38.94
N LEU A 21 -18.79 -52.79 -39.12
CA LEU A 21 -17.97 -53.44 -38.10
C LEU A 21 -16.68 -52.65 -37.84
N ILE A 22 -15.99 -52.21 -38.88
CA ILE A 22 -14.78 -51.38 -38.74
C ILE A 22 -15.11 -50.07 -38.01
N SER A 23 -16.17 -49.36 -38.43
CA SER A 23 -16.61 -48.13 -37.77
C SER A 23 -17.02 -48.35 -36.32
N ALA A 24 -17.71 -49.45 -36.00
CA ALA A 24 -18.08 -49.80 -34.63
C ALA A 24 -16.84 -50.10 -33.77
N LEU A 25 -15.86 -50.84 -34.31
CA LEU A 25 -14.60 -51.12 -33.61
C LEU A 25 -13.78 -49.83 -33.39
N LEU A 26 -13.75 -48.92 -34.36
CA LEU A 26 -13.10 -47.62 -34.21
C LEU A 26 -13.80 -46.75 -33.16
N LEU A 27 -15.14 -46.76 -33.11
CA LEU A 27 -15.90 -46.07 -32.05
C LEU A 27 -15.61 -46.64 -30.66
N VAL A 28 -15.55 -47.97 -30.52
CA VAL A 28 -15.19 -48.63 -29.25
C VAL A 28 -13.74 -48.30 -28.87
N ALA A 29 -12.81 -48.32 -29.82
CA ALA A 29 -11.42 -47.96 -29.56
C ALA A 29 -11.28 -46.49 -29.16
N ALA A 30 -11.98 -45.58 -29.84
CA ALA A 30 -12.02 -44.15 -29.50
C ALA A 30 -12.65 -43.92 -28.12
N LEU A 31 -13.72 -44.64 -27.77
CA LEU A 31 -14.33 -44.60 -26.44
C LEU A 31 -13.36 -45.11 -25.37
N ALA A 32 -12.69 -46.25 -25.62
CA ALA A 32 -11.71 -46.81 -24.71
C ALA A 32 -10.52 -45.84 -24.50
N TRP A 33 -10.06 -45.21 -25.58
CA TRP A 33 -9.03 -44.17 -25.53
C TRP A 33 -9.50 -42.95 -24.74
N ALA A 34 -10.69 -42.42 -25.03
CA ALA A 34 -11.25 -41.26 -24.33
C ALA A 34 -11.45 -41.53 -22.84
N LEU A 35 -11.88 -42.74 -22.47
CA LEU A 35 -11.99 -43.13 -21.06
C LEU A 35 -10.60 -43.25 -20.42
N TYR A 36 -9.63 -43.87 -21.09
CA TYR A 36 -8.27 -43.94 -20.59
C TYR A 36 -7.68 -42.55 -20.36
N ASP A 37 -7.83 -41.65 -21.32
CA ASP A 37 -7.35 -40.28 -21.24
C ASP A 37 -8.07 -39.47 -20.15
N GLU A 38 -9.39 -39.63 -19.99
CA GLU A 38 -10.18 -39.02 -18.90
C GLU A 38 -9.75 -39.47 -17.50
N PHE A 39 -9.36 -40.75 -17.34
CA PHE A 39 -8.94 -41.29 -16.05
C PHE A 39 -7.47 -41.06 -15.72
N PHE A 40 -6.58 -41.01 -16.73
CA PHE A 40 -5.14 -41.02 -16.54
C PHE A 40 -4.38 -39.84 -17.17
N GLY A 41 -4.90 -39.21 -18.23
CA GLY A 41 -4.22 -38.15 -18.98
C GLY A 41 -4.71 -36.73 -18.67
N LEU A 42 -6.02 -36.48 -18.68
CA LEU A 42 -6.62 -35.15 -18.59
C LEU A 42 -6.59 -34.51 -17.19
N ARG A 43 -6.26 -35.26 -16.13
CA ARG A 43 -6.40 -34.77 -14.74
C ARG A 43 -5.18 -35.10 -13.88
N PRO A 44 -3.97 -34.64 -14.26
CA PRO A 44 -2.72 -34.98 -13.57
C PRO A 44 -2.70 -34.48 -12.12
N TRP A 45 -3.38 -33.38 -11.81
CA TRP A 45 -3.55 -32.86 -10.45
C TRP A 45 -4.11 -33.90 -9.46
N LYS A 46 -4.94 -34.85 -9.90
CA LYS A 46 -5.46 -35.92 -9.03
C LYS A 46 -4.34 -36.81 -8.49
N ASN A 47 -3.28 -37.04 -9.27
CA ASN A 47 -2.14 -37.84 -8.85
C ASN A 47 -1.34 -37.11 -7.78
N TYR A 48 -1.13 -35.79 -7.92
CA TYR A 48 -0.51 -34.97 -6.88
C TYR A 48 -1.23 -35.11 -5.54
N GLN A 49 -2.56 -35.10 -5.52
CA GLN A 49 -3.32 -35.23 -4.27
C GLN A 49 -3.22 -36.63 -3.65
N ARG A 50 -3.27 -37.69 -4.47
CA ARG A 50 -3.09 -39.06 -3.97
C ARG A 50 -1.68 -39.28 -3.43
N ASP A 51 -0.68 -38.79 -4.15
CA ASP A 51 0.73 -38.91 -3.77
C ASP A 51 1.03 -38.13 -2.50
N PHE A 52 0.45 -36.92 -2.37
CA PHE A 52 0.52 -36.13 -1.14
C PHE A 52 -0.06 -36.89 0.05
N VAL A 53 -1.27 -37.45 -0.06
CA VAL A 53 -1.89 -38.23 1.03
C VAL A 53 -0.98 -39.37 1.48
N GLY A 54 -0.40 -40.11 0.53
CA GLY A 54 0.52 -41.21 0.84
C GLY A 54 1.79 -40.73 1.56
N LYS A 55 2.48 -39.74 0.98
CA LYS A 55 3.75 -39.21 1.51
C LYS A 55 3.56 -38.48 2.84
N TYR A 56 2.54 -37.64 2.94
CA TYR A 56 2.26 -36.85 4.14
C TYR A 56 1.79 -37.73 5.29
N SER A 57 0.94 -38.74 5.02
CA SER A 57 0.58 -39.73 6.04
C SER A 57 1.80 -40.48 6.58
N ALA A 58 2.75 -40.83 5.71
CA ALA A 58 4.00 -41.49 6.12
C ALA A 58 4.89 -40.56 6.95
N PHE A 59 4.99 -39.30 6.57
CA PHE A 59 5.69 -38.25 7.33
C PHE A 59 5.08 -38.07 8.73
N LEU A 60 3.77 -37.83 8.83
CA LEU A 60 3.09 -37.61 10.10
C LEU A 60 3.20 -38.83 11.04
N LYS A 61 3.10 -40.05 10.51
CA LYS A 61 3.30 -41.29 11.28
C LYS A 61 4.71 -41.41 11.85
N LYS A 62 5.72 -40.84 11.17
CA LYS A 62 7.11 -40.82 11.63
C LYS A 62 7.35 -39.70 12.66
N GLU A 63 6.66 -38.56 12.52
CA GLU A 63 6.79 -37.43 13.45
C GLU A 63 6.04 -37.63 14.76
N LYS A 64 4.87 -38.28 14.73
CA LYS A 64 4.05 -38.53 15.94
C LYS A 64 4.83 -39.13 17.12
N PRO A 65 5.57 -40.27 16.97
CA PRO A 65 6.30 -40.85 18.11
C PRO A 65 7.43 -39.96 18.62
N LYS A 66 8.01 -39.10 17.77
CA LYS A 66 9.01 -38.12 18.20
C LYS A 66 8.37 -37.04 19.07
N GLN A 67 7.20 -36.54 18.68
CA GLN A 67 6.47 -35.56 19.49
C GLN A 67 5.94 -36.17 20.79
N GLU A 68 5.45 -37.41 20.78
CA GLU A 68 5.09 -38.13 22.01
C GLU A 68 6.28 -38.30 22.97
N ALA A 69 7.50 -38.47 22.45
CA ALA A 69 8.71 -38.50 23.27
C ALA A 69 9.07 -37.11 23.82
N ALA A 70 8.97 -36.06 23.00
CA ALA A 70 9.21 -34.68 23.42
C ALA A 70 8.22 -34.22 24.50
N GLU A 71 6.93 -34.50 24.32
CA GLU A 71 5.91 -34.19 25.33
C GLU A 71 6.16 -34.94 26.65
N ARG A 72 6.52 -36.22 26.59
CA ARG A 72 6.88 -37.00 27.79
C ARG A 72 8.10 -36.42 28.49
N ALA A 73 9.09 -35.96 27.75
CA ALA A 73 10.28 -35.31 28.31
C ALA A 73 9.91 -33.99 29.04
N ILE A 74 9.04 -33.16 28.46
CA ILE A 74 8.54 -31.93 29.09
C ILE A 74 7.75 -32.26 30.37
N ARG A 75 6.84 -33.25 30.30
CA ARG A 75 6.04 -33.67 31.47
C ARG A 75 6.88 -34.31 32.57
N ALA A 76 8.07 -34.82 32.24
CA ALA A 76 9.01 -35.40 33.18
C ALA A 76 9.93 -34.36 33.84
N THR A 77 9.90 -33.08 33.45
CA THR A 77 10.76 -32.07 34.10
C THR A 77 10.28 -31.79 35.53
N PRO A 78 11.21 -31.53 36.47
CA PRO A 78 10.85 -31.21 37.86
C PRO A 78 9.87 -30.04 37.97
N GLU A 79 10.02 -29.02 37.13
CA GLU A 79 9.19 -27.81 37.11
C GLU A 79 7.75 -28.13 36.69
N TYR A 80 7.55 -28.94 35.65
CA TYR A 80 6.22 -29.35 35.20
C TYR A 80 5.55 -30.26 36.24
N GLN A 81 6.31 -31.18 36.84
CA GLN A 81 5.79 -32.04 37.91
C GLN A 81 5.40 -31.25 39.15
N ALA A 82 6.14 -30.20 39.51
CA ALA A 82 5.78 -29.31 40.61
C ALA A 82 4.47 -28.55 40.31
N LEU A 83 4.31 -28.02 39.10
CA LEU A 83 3.06 -27.36 38.68
C LEU A 83 1.87 -28.34 38.70
N GLN A 84 2.07 -29.57 38.21
CA GLN A 84 1.05 -30.62 38.26
C GLN A 84 0.64 -30.95 39.69
N GLN A 85 1.60 -31.17 40.60
CA GLN A 85 1.31 -31.45 42.01
C GLN A 85 0.57 -30.31 42.71
N GLN A 86 0.96 -29.05 42.43
CA GLN A 86 0.26 -27.89 42.96
C GLN A 86 -1.18 -27.81 42.43
N LEU A 87 -1.38 -28.09 41.15
CA LEU A 87 -2.71 -28.08 40.53
C LEU A 87 -3.59 -29.16 41.13
N ASP A 88 -3.10 -30.39 41.25
CA ASP A 88 -3.84 -31.51 41.85
C ASP A 88 -4.17 -31.25 43.32
N ALA A 89 -3.22 -30.73 44.11
CA ALA A 89 -3.44 -30.40 45.51
C ALA A 89 -4.50 -29.29 45.67
N LEU A 90 -4.41 -28.24 44.84
CA LEU A 90 -5.35 -27.13 44.85
C LEU A 90 -6.74 -27.59 44.42
N GLN A 91 -6.85 -28.36 43.33
CA GLN A 91 -8.12 -28.95 42.88
C GLN A 91 -8.78 -29.80 43.97
N ASN A 92 -8.01 -30.68 44.61
CA ASN A 92 -8.51 -31.51 45.70
C ASN A 92 -8.98 -30.69 46.91
N SER A 93 -8.30 -29.58 47.22
CA SER A 93 -8.67 -28.67 48.32
C SER A 93 -9.98 -27.91 48.09
N VAL A 94 -10.23 -27.48 46.85
CA VAL A 94 -11.44 -26.71 46.50
C VAL A 94 -12.65 -27.59 46.21
N GLN A 95 -12.45 -28.86 45.85
CA GLN A 95 -13.52 -29.75 45.42
C GLN A 95 -14.64 -29.97 46.45
N PRO A 96 -14.38 -30.07 47.76
CA PRO A 96 -15.45 -30.11 48.77
C PRO A 96 -16.28 -28.82 48.80
N GLN A 97 -15.64 -27.66 48.65
CA GLN A 97 -16.33 -26.37 48.64
C GLN A 97 -17.19 -26.20 47.39
N LEU A 98 -16.68 -26.65 46.23
CA LEU A 98 -17.42 -26.67 44.98
C LEU A 98 -18.65 -27.57 45.06
N ARG A 99 -18.53 -28.77 45.66
CA ARG A 99 -19.68 -29.66 45.87
C ARG A 99 -20.78 -29.01 46.69
N LEU A 100 -20.43 -28.34 47.79
CA LEU A 100 -21.42 -27.63 48.63
C LEU A 100 -22.11 -26.48 47.87
N LEU A 101 -21.37 -25.73 47.04
CA LEU A 101 -21.95 -24.68 46.21
C LEU A 101 -22.84 -25.25 45.11
N ASP A 102 -22.45 -26.36 44.49
CA ASP A 102 -23.23 -27.05 43.45
C ASP A 102 -24.53 -27.62 44.04
N GLU A 103 -24.51 -28.17 45.25
CA GLU A 103 -25.71 -28.61 45.98
C GLU A 103 -26.66 -27.43 46.29
N GLN A 104 -26.12 -26.30 46.75
CA GLN A 104 -26.92 -25.09 46.99
C GLN A 104 -27.49 -24.50 45.69
N ALA A 105 -26.68 -24.47 44.63
CA ALA A 105 -27.11 -23.99 43.33
C ALA A 105 -28.21 -24.87 42.73
N ALA A 106 -28.11 -26.20 42.89
CA ALA A 106 -29.14 -27.14 42.45
C ALA A 106 -30.49 -26.88 43.13
N LEU A 107 -30.50 -26.64 44.46
CA LEU A 107 -31.72 -26.30 45.19
C LEU A 107 -32.33 -24.96 44.74
N VAL A 108 -31.48 -23.96 44.49
CA VAL A 108 -31.91 -22.65 43.97
C VAL A 108 -32.47 -22.80 42.55
N ASP A 109 -31.83 -23.58 41.68
CA ASP A 109 -32.28 -23.83 40.31
C ASP A 109 -33.61 -24.57 40.27
N GLU A 110 -33.79 -25.58 41.11
CA GLU A 110 -35.06 -26.32 41.22
C GLU A 110 -36.20 -25.42 41.69
N ARG A 111 -35.98 -24.61 42.74
CA ARG A 111 -36.97 -23.63 43.22
C ARG A 111 -37.24 -22.55 42.17
N LEU A 112 -36.20 -22.01 41.56
CA LEU A 112 -36.29 -20.96 40.54
C LEU A 112 -37.05 -21.45 39.31
N ALA A 113 -36.92 -22.71 38.89
CA ALA A 113 -37.66 -23.25 37.74
C ALA A 113 -39.19 -23.21 37.97
N VAL A 114 -39.64 -23.56 39.18
CA VAL A 114 -41.05 -23.49 39.57
C VAL A 114 -41.53 -22.04 39.64
N ILE A 115 -40.79 -21.18 40.35
CA ILE A 115 -41.15 -19.76 40.54
C ILE A 115 -41.14 -19.01 39.20
N THR A 116 -40.17 -19.27 38.33
CA THR A 116 -40.07 -18.64 37.00
C THR A 116 -41.33 -18.88 36.19
N THR A 117 -41.83 -20.12 36.15
CA THR A 117 -43.05 -20.45 35.38
C THR A 117 -44.25 -19.68 35.94
N LYS A 118 -44.44 -19.70 37.27
CA LYS A 118 -45.57 -19.03 37.92
C LYS A 118 -45.51 -17.52 37.81
N TYR A 119 -44.33 -16.95 38.01
CA TYR A 119 -44.10 -15.51 37.88
C TYR A 119 -44.29 -15.04 36.45
N THR A 120 -43.76 -15.76 35.44
CA THR A 120 -43.90 -15.36 34.04
C THR A 120 -45.37 -15.33 33.61
N ASP A 121 -46.15 -16.35 33.99
CA ASP A 121 -47.59 -16.40 33.70
C ASP A 121 -48.35 -15.27 34.40
N ALA A 122 -48.08 -15.04 35.70
CA ALA A 122 -48.72 -13.99 36.47
C ALA A 122 -48.34 -12.59 35.98
N HIS A 123 -47.05 -12.37 35.68
CA HIS A 123 -46.50 -11.11 35.19
C HIS A 123 -47.05 -10.76 33.81
N ALA A 124 -47.17 -11.73 32.90
CA ALA A 124 -47.80 -11.51 31.58
C ALA A 124 -49.24 -11.02 31.72
N ARG A 125 -49.99 -11.59 32.67
CA ARG A 125 -51.37 -11.20 32.95
C ARG A 125 -51.47 -9.85 33.66
N VAL A 126 -50.64 -9.58 34.66
CA VAL A 126 -50.53 -8.25 35.30
C VAL A 126 -50.19 -7.18 34.26
N THR A 127 -49.25 -7.46 33.35
CA THR A 127 -48.85 -6.53 32.29
C THR A 127 -50.00 -6.23 31.31
N ASP A 128 -50.75 -7.25 30.86
CA ASP A 128 -51.95 -7.05 30.03
C ASP A 128 -53.02 -6.23 30.78
N MET A 129 -53.22 -6.49 32.07
CA MET A 129 -54.20 -5.76 32.89
C MET A 129 -53.78 -4.31 33.14
N ILE A 130 -52.51 -4.03 33.42
CA ILE A 130 -51.95 -2.68 33.51
C ILE A 130 -52.16 -1.93 32.18
N TRP A 131 -51.83 -2.57 31.05
CA TRP A 131 -52.03 -1.97 29.73
C TRP A 131 -53.50 -1.60 29.50
N ARG A 132 -54.45 -2.49 29.86
CA ARG A 132 -55.89 -2.21 29.79
C ARG A 132 -56.30 -1.04 30.69
N VAL A 133 -55.78 -0.97 31.92
CA VAL A 133 -56.04 0.15 32.85
C VAL A 133 -55.55 1.49 32.26
N GLU A 134 -54.36 1.50 31.64
CA GLU A 134 -53.78 2.70 31.04
C GLU A 134 -54.54 3.17 29.79
N HIS A 135 -55.03 2.23 28.97
CA HIS A 135 -55.65 2.50 27.67
C HIS A 135 -57.19 2.57 27.69
N THR A 136 -57.81 2.39 28.86
CA THR A 136 -59.27 2.54 29.03
C THR A 136 -59.58 3.78 29.87
N SER A 137 -60.62 4.54 29.52
CA SER A 137 -61.05 5.75 30.24
C SER A 137 -62.44 5.59 30.89
N GLY A 138 -62.70 6.32 31.98
CA GLY A 138 -64.02 6.39 32.61
C GLY A 138 -64.34 5.22 33.56
N GLY A 139 -65.61 4.81 33.65
CA GLY A 139 -66.08 3.78 34.58
C GLY A 139 -65.43 2.41 34.40
N SER A 140 -65.10 2.04 33.15
CA SER A 140 -64.40 0.79 32.83
C SER A 140 -62.96 0.75 33.36
N ARG A 141 -62.27 1.91 33.49
CA ARG A 141 -60.93 1.96 34.08
C ARG A 141 -60.92 1.56 35.55
N LYS A 142 -61.93 2.00 36.32
CA LYS A 142 -62.06 1.63 37.75
C LYS A 142 -62.34 0.14 37.94
N ALA A 143 -63.09 -0.48 37.02
CA ALA A 143 -63.33 -1.92 37.02
C ALA A 143 -62.04 -2.70 36.75
N TRP A 144 -61.28 -2.35 35.71
CA TRP A 144 -60.00 -2.99 35.41
C TRP A 144 -58.95 -2.80 36.51
N GLN A 145 -58.94 -1.64 37.19
CA GLN A 145 -58.08 -1.43 38.35
C GLN A 145 -58.47 -2.35 39.52
N ALA A 146 -59.77 -2.50 39.80
CA ALA A 146 -60.24 -3.40 40.85
C ALA A 146 -59.91 -4.87 40.53
N ASP A 147 -60.02 -5.27 39.26
CA ASP A 147 -59.64 -6.62 38.80
C ASP A 147 -58.13 -6.85 38.94
N LEU A 148 -57.29 -5.83 38.65
CA LEU A 148 -55.84 -5.90 38.84
C LEU A 148 -55.50 -6.04 40.34
N ASP A 149 -56.07 -5.20 41.19
CA ASP A 149 -55.86 -5.24 42.64
C ASP A 149 -56.33 -6.58 43.25
N ASP A 150 -57.37 -7.20 42.69
CA ASP A 150 -57.84 -8.54 43.09
C ASP A 150 -56.89 -9.64 42.62
N PHE A 151 -56.42 -9.57 41.37
CA PHE A 151 -55.46 -10.53 40.82
C PHE A 151 -54.12 -10.49 41.58
N GLU A 152 -53.61 -9.31 41.92
CA GLU A 152 -52.37 -9.15 42.68
C GLU A 152 -52.44 -9.71 44.10
N LYS A 153 -53.64 -9.69 44.74
CA LYS A 153 -53.86 -10.33 46.06
C LYS A 153 -53.72 -11.85 46.03
N GLY A 154 -53.80 -12.48 44.85
CA GLY A 154 -53.68 -13.92 44.68
C GLY A 154 -54.94 -14.68 45.17
N PRO A 155 -54.82 -15.97 45.56
CA PRO A 155 -53.59 -16.69 45.85
C PRO A 155 -52.94 -17.36 44.62
N PHE A 156 -51.63 -17.19 44.47
CA PHE A 156 -50.79 -17.97 43.56
C PHE A 156 -50.28 -19.20 44.31
N ARG A 157 -50.69 -20.40 43.87
CA ARG A 157 -50.33 -21.67 44.51
C ARG A 157 -49.28 -22.43 43.71
N TYR A 158 -48.25 -22.90 44.39
CA TYR A 158 -47.20 -23.75 43.81
C TYR A 158 -46.59 -24.68 44.86
N GLU A 159 -45.93 -25.73 44.37
CA GLU A 159 -45.12 -26.63 45.17
C GLU A 159 -43.66 -26.43 44.80
N ALA A 160 -42.84 -26.03 45.76
CA ALA A 160 -41.44 -25.72 45.51
C ALA A 160 -40.55 -26.29 46.62
N VAL A 161 -39.30 -26.62 46.27
CA VAL A 161 -38.30 -27.11 47.23
C VAL A 161 -37.89 -25.97 48.16
N SER A 162 -37.82 -26.24 49.46
CA SER A 162 -37.30 -25.28 50.44
C SER A 162 -35.77 -25.22 50.41
N LEU A 163 -35.22 -24.01 50.38
CA LEU A 163 -33.76 -23.80 50.42
C LEU A 163 -33.11 -24.21 51.75
N ASN A 164 -33.89 -24.40 52.82
CA ASN A 164 -33.38 -24.69 54.17
C ASN A 164 -33.31 -26.20 54.48
N ASP A 165 -34.31 -26.96 54.05
CA ASP A 165 -34.42 -28.40 54.38
C ASP A 165 -34.52 -29.32 53.16
N GLY A 166 -34.50 -28.75 51.94
CA GLY A 166 -34.56 -29.50 50.69
C GLY A 166 -35.89 -30.22 50.45
N LYS A 167 -36.93 -29.96 51.24
CA LYS A 167 -38.24 -30.61 51.11
C LYS A 167 -39.19 -29.74 50.29
N THR A 168 -39.96 -30.38 49.43
CA THR A 168 -41.05 -29.73 48.69
C THR A 168 -42.18 -29.34 49.63
N LYS A 169 -42.61 -28.08 49.57
CA LYS A 169 -43.75 -27.56 50.33
C LYS A 169 -44.70 -26.83 49.40
N ALA A 170 -46.00 -27.01 49.65
CA ALA A 170 -47.03 -26.23 48.98
C ALA A 170 -47.13 -24.84 49.62
N GLU A 171 -47.05 -23.81 48.80
CA GLU A 171 -47.09 -22.41 49.21
C GLU A 171 -48.22 -21.69 48.46
N SER A 172 -48.76 -20.64 49.09
CA SER A 172 -49.88 -19.86 48.59
C SER A 172 -49.63 -18.38 48.90
N VAL A 173 -49.27 -17.60 47.89
CA VAL A 173 -48.70 -16.25 48.06
C VAL A 173 -49.41 -15.22 47.17
N ASN A 174 -49.13 -13.93 47.38
CA ASN A 174 -49.58 -12.85 46.52
C ASN A 174 -48.54 -12.53 45.42
N TYR A 175 -48.88 -11.63 44.49
CA TYR A 175 -48.00 -11.28 43.37
C TYR A 175 -46.69 -10.63 43.81
N ASP A 176 -46.73 -9.70 44.78
CA ASP A 176 -45.54 -9.03 45.32
C ASP A 176 -44.51 -10.01 45.89
N HIS A 177 -44.99 -11.03 46.61
CA HIS A 177 -44.13 -12.07 47.16
C HIS A 177 -43.51 -12.92 46.05
N LEU A 178 -44.29 -13.29 45.03
CA LEU A 178 -43.82 -14.08 43.89
C LEU A 178 -42.74 -13.32 43.08
N GLU A 179 -42.93 -12.03 42.85
CA GLU A 179 -41.93 -11.16 42.21
C GLU A 179 -40.67 -11.00 43.07
N GLY A 180 -40.85 -10.71 44.36
CA GLY A 180 -39.75 -10.55 45.31
C GLY A 180 -38.91 -11.82 45.43
N GLU A 181 -39.55 -12.98 45.49
CA GLU A 181 -38.89 -14.29 45.54
C GLU A 181 -38.14 -14.59 44.23
N PHE A 182 -38.74 -14.34 43.06
CA PHE A 182 -38.07 -14.50 41.78
C PHE A 182 -36.77 -13.68 41.72
N LYS A 183 -36.84 -12.39 42.07
CA LYS A 183 -35.67 -11.49 42.11
C LYS A 183 -34.61 -11.98 43.11
N ALA A 184 -35.04 -12.43 44.30
CA ALA A 184 -34.13 -12.94 45.32
C ALA A 184 -33.41 -14.22 44.89
N LEU A 185 -34.12 -15.16 44.26
CA LEU A 185 -33.54 -16.41 43.74
C LEU A 185 -32.56 -16.15 42.59
N GLN A 186 -32.87 -15.21 41.68
CA GLN A 186 -31.92 -14.79 40.64
C GLN A 186 -30.65 -14.17 41.23
N ALA A 187 -30.80 -13.27 42.22
CA ALA A 187 -29.67 -12.66 42.91
C ALA A 187 -28.82 -13.72 43.63
N LYS A 188 -29.46 -14.68 44.30
CA LYS A 188 -28.77 -15.78 44.99
C LYS A 188 -28.01 -16.69 44.03
N LYS A 189 -28.60 -17.02 42.88
CA LYS A 189 -27.91 -17.76 41.82
C LYS A 189 -26.68 -17.01 41.30
N GLY A 190 -26.80 -15.70 41.10
CA GLY A 190 -25.67 -14.83 40.74
C GLY A 190 -24.55 -14.87 41.78
N GLU A 191 -24.88 -14.72 43.06
CA GLU A 191 -23.92 -14.80 44.18
C GLU A 191 -23.18 -16.15 44.21
N LEU A 192 -23.90 -17.27 44.06
CA LEU A 192 -23.31 -18.60 44.05
C LEU A 192 -22.35 -18.81 42.86
N LEU A 193 -22.71 -18.30 41.68
CA LEU A 193 -21.85 -18.36 40.49
C LEU A 193 -20.58 -17.52 40.65
N VAL A 194 -20.69 -16.31 41.22
CA VAL A 194 -19.52 -15.46 41.53
C VAL A 194 -18.59 -16.18 42.49
N ARG A 195 -19.12 -16.71 43.59
CA ARG A 195 -18.34 -17.44 44.59
C ARG A 195 -17.67 -18.70 44.02
N LYS A 196 -18.37 -19.43 43.14
CA LYS A 196 -17.80 -20.55 42.39
C LYS A 196 -16.64 -20.09 41.49
N GLY A 197 -16.79 -18.95 40.82
CA GLY A 197 -15.74 -18.31 40.03
C GLY A 197 -14.51 -17.93 40.86
N GLU A 198 -14.70 -17.33 42.04
CA GLU A 198 -13.61 -16.96 42.97
C GLU A 198 -12.80 -18.16 43.44
N ILE A 199 -13.47 -19.28 43.73
CA ILE A 199 -12.83 -20.54 44.14
C ILE A 199 -12.07 -21.20 42.97
N LEU A 200 -12.61 -21.12 41.75
CA LEU A 200 -11.98 -21.70 40.56
C LEU A 200 -10.85 -20.84 39.99
N ARG A 201 -10.81 -19.53 40.28
CA ARG A 201 -9.81 -18.61 39.73
C ARG A 201 -8.36 -19.04 40.01
N PRO A 202 -7.96 -19.42 41.24
CA PRO A 202 -6.61 -19.92 41.48
C PRO A 202 -6.29 -21.20 40.69
N VAL A 203 -7.28 -22.08 40.48
CA VAL A 203 -7.12 -23.31 39.68
C VAL A 203 -6.90 -22.98 38.21
N SER A 204 -7.66 -22.04 37.66
CA SER A 204 -7.51 -21.64 36.25
C SER A 204 -6.21 -20.89 36.00
N GLU A 205 -5.79 -20.02 36.92
CA GLU A 205 -4.49 -19.33 36.86
C GLU A 205 -3.32 -20.32 36.88
N LEU A 206 -3.38 -21.32 37.74
CA LEU A 206 -2.32 -22.33 37.85
C LEU A 206 -2.31 -23.27 36.63
N ARG A 207 -3.48 -23.65 36.11
CA ARG A 207 -3.60 -24.40 34.85
C ARG A 207 -3.03 -23.60 33.67
N ALA A 208 -3.33 -22.31 33.57
CA ALA A 208 -2.78 -21.45 32.52
C ALA A 208 -1.25 -21.36 32.58
N LYS A 209 -0.66 -21.34 33.79
CA LYS A 209 0.80 -21.41 33.96
C LYS A 209 1.38 -22.74 33.49
N GLN A 210 0.72 -23.85 33.81
CA GLN A 210 1.13 -25.17 33.35
C GLN A 210 1.06 -25.29 31.82
N ASP A 211 -0.04 -24.84 31.21
CA ASP A 211 -0.23 -24.85 29.76
C ASP A 211 0.78 -23.94 29.05
N SER A 212 1.02 -22.75 29.61
CA SER A 212 2.03 -21.82 29.08
C SER A 212 3.45 -22.39 29.17
N TYR A 213 3.80 -23.03 30.29
CA TYR A 213 5.07 -23.74 30.41
C TYR A 213 5.19 -24.82 29.35
N PHE A 214 4.15 -25.64 29.16
CA PHE A 214 4.15 -26.70 28.15
C PHE A 214 4.33 -26.14 26.74
N GLN A 215 3.59 -25.09 26.37
CA GLN A 215 3.69 -24.47 25.05
C GLN A 215 5.04 -23.81 24.78
N GLN A 216 5.64 -23.16 25.79
CA GLN A 216 6.97 -22.53 25.63
C GLN A 216 8.10 -23.52 25.45
N HIS A 217 7.95 -24.74 25.96
CA HIS A 217 8.97 -25.79 25.89
C HIS A 217 8.71 -26.82 24.79
N LEU A 218 7.52 -26.81 24.17
CA LEU A 218 7.19 -27.67 23.05
C LEU A 218 7.54 -27.00 21.73
N ASN A 219 8.43 -27.63 20.97
CA ASN A 219 8.75 -27.20 19.61
C ASN A 219 7.81 -27.88 18.61
N GLY A 220 6.86 -27.12 18.08
CA GLY A 220 5.93 -27.57 17.04
C GLY A 220 4.56 -27.99 17.58
N LEU A 221 3.94 -28.98 16.93
CA LEU A 221 2.59 -29.44 17.24
C LEU A 221 2.58 -30.53 18.31
N THR A 222 1.49 -30.60 19.06
CA THR A 222 1.23 -31.73 19.97
C THR A 222 0.97 -33.01 19.18
N SER A 223 1.21 -34.15 19.81
CA SER A 223 0.88 -35.49 19.37
C SER A 223 -0.61 -35.65 19.03
N GLU A 224 -1.49 -34.98 19.78
CA GLU A 224 -2.93 -34.91 19.51
C GLU A 224 -3.23 -34.10 18.25
N GLN A 225 -2.57 -32.95 18.06
CA GLN A 225 -2.68 -32.15 16.84
C GLN A 225 -2.18 -32.93 15.61
N ILE A 226 -1.06 -33.65 15.73
CA ILE A 226 -0.54 -34.53 14.67
C ILE A 226 -1.52 -35.67 14.38
N GLN A 227 -2.14 -36.26 15.41
CA GLN A 227 -3.18 -37.26 15.20
C GLN A 227 -4.37 -36.68 14.44
N GLY A 228 -4.81 -35.47 14.79
CA GLY A 228 -5.83 -34.74 14.03
C GLY A 228 -5.45 -34.51 12.56
N LEU A 229 -4.18 -34.20 12.27
CA LEU A 229 -3.69 -34.09 10.89
C LEU A 229 -3.70 -35.44 10.15
N ILE A 230 -3.34 -36.54 10.81
CA ILE A 230 -3.42 -37.89 10.24
C ILE A 230 -4.87 -38.21 9.86
N ASP A 231 -5.81 -37.92 10.76
CA ASP A 231 -7.23 -38.21 10.55
C ASP A 231 -7.82 -37.32 9.44
N LYS A 232 -7.47 -36.03 9.39
CA LYS A 232 -7.80 -35.09 8.30
C LYS A 232 -7.23 -35.58 6.96
N THR A 233 -5.99 -36.04 6.94
CA THR A 233 -5.33 -36.51 5.70
C THR A 233 -6.02 -37.78 5.17
N ARG A 234 -6.47 -38.67 6.06
CA ARG A 234 -7.17 -39.91 5.70
C ARG A 234 -8.54 -39.65 5.06
N THR A 235 -9.24 -38.60 5.48
CA THR A 235 -10.57 -38.23 4.98
C THR A 235 -10.52 -37.17 3.89
N MET A 236 -9.32 -36.77 3.44
CA MET A 236 -9.13 -35.75 2.40
C MET A 236 -9.81 -36.18 1.09
N SER A 237 -10.73 -35.35 0.61
CA SER A 237 -11.38 -35.56 -0.68
C SER A 237 -10.48 -35.10 -1.81
N VAL A 238 -10.44 -35.89 -2.90
CA VAL A 238 -9.75 -35.50 -4.12
C VAL A 238 -10.67 -34.56 -4.91
N GLY A 239 -10.24 -33.32 -5.11
CA GLY A 239 -11.02 -32.29 -5.78
C GLY A 239 -10.20 -31.07 -6.13
N ILE A 240 -10.68 -30.28 -7.09
CA ILE A 240 -10.06 -29.00 -7.43
C ILE A 240 -10.28 -28.06 -6.25
N LYS A 241 -9.18 -27.53 -5.72
CA LYS A 241 -9.21 -26.42 -4.77
C LYS A 241 -9.16 -25.15 -5.60
N GLN A 242 -10.24 -24.36 -5.57
CA GLN A 242 -10.36 -23.14 -6.35
C GLN A 242 -10.71 -21.97 -5.45
N ILE A 243 -9.98 -20.87 -5.63
CA ILE A 243 -10.27 -19.56 -5.05
C ILE A 243 -10.60 -18.62 -6.21
N ASN A 244 -11.68 -17.84 -6.06
CA ASN A 244 -12.06 -16.82 -7.03
C ASN A 244 -11.87 -15.46 -6.37
N ASN A 245 -10.94 -14.66 -6.90
CA ASN A 245 -10.65 -13.32 -6.43
C ASN A 245 -11.11 -12.31 -7.49
N PRO A 246 -12.35 -11.78 -7.37
CA PRO A 246 -12.88 -10.83 -8.34
C PRO A 246 -12.15 -9.49 -8.33
N ASP A 247 -11.59 -9.08 -7.19
CA ASP A 247 -10.88 -7.80 -7.05
C ASP A 247 -9.55 -7.80 -7.82
N ALA A 248 -8.86 -8.95 -7.85
CA ALA A 248 -7.67 -9.17 -8.68
C ALA A 248 -8.01 -9.63 -10.10
N GLY A 249 -9.26 -9.99 -10.38
CA GLY A 249 -9.67 -10.58 -11.66
C GLY A 249 -9.05 -11.96 -11.94
N VAL A 250 -8.73 -12.72 -10.89
CA VAL A 250 -7.95 -13.96 -10.97
C VAL A 250 -8.68 -15.13 -10.33
N VAL A 251 -8.57 -16.30 -10.97
CA VAL A 251 -8.98 -17.59 -10.42
C VAL A 251 -7.72 -18.38 -10.12
N ASP A 252 -7.58 -18.83 -8.88
CA ASP A 252 -6.42 -19.59 -8.39
C ASP A 252 -6.80 -21.04 -8.08
N ARG A 253 -6.00 -21.98 -8.59
CA ARG A 253 -6.13 -23.42 -8.32
C ARG A 253 -4.81 -24.06 -7.88
N CYS A 254 -3.83 -23.26 -7.45
CA CYS A 254 -2.47 -23.70 -7.17
C CYS A 254 -2.43 -24.78 -6.07
N GLU A 255 -3.27 -24.63 -5.03
CA GLU A 255 -3.40 -25.61 -3.96
C GLU A 255 -3.97 -26.97 -4.40
N SER A 256 -4.45 -27.10 -5.64
CA SER A 256 -4.84 -28.40 -6.20
C SER A 256 -3.64 -29.34 -6.32
N CYS A 257 -2.42 -28.80 -6.46
CA CYS A 257 -1.15 -29.53 -6.49
C CYS A 257 -0.26 -29.20 -5.28
N HIS A 258 -0.24 -27.93 -4.84
CA HIS A 258 0.61 -27.44 -3.73
C HIS A 258 -0.04 -27.61 -2.34
N LEU A 259 -0.39 -28.84 -2.01
CA LEU A 259 -1.25 -29.15 -0.84
C LEU A 259 -0.64 -28.86 0.54
N ALA A 260 0.69 -28.84 0.63
CA ALA A 260 1.41 -28.69 1.89
C ALA A 260 1.63 -27.23 2.31
N ILE A 261 1.33 -26.28 1.42
CA ILE A 261 1.79 -24.89 1.54
C ILE A 261 1.30 -24.21 2.83
N ARG A 262 0.15 -24.66 3.35
CA ARG A 262 -0.52 -24.16 4.57
C ARG A 262 -0.54 -25.17 5.72
N GLU A 263 0.16 -26.29 5.59
CA GLU A 263 0.18 -27.26 6.68
C GLU A 263 0.94 -26.66 7.88
N PRO A 264 0.42 -26.81 9.12
CA PRO A 264 0.95 -26.15 10.30
C PRO A 264 2.29 -26.73 10.78
N ILE A 265 2.67 -27.89 10.25
CA ILE A 265 4.00 -28.47 10.41
C ILE A 265 4.86 -28.08 9.22
N GLN A 266 6.09 -27.64 9.48
CA GLN A 266 7.04 -27.30 8.44
C GLN A 266 7.53 -28.57 7.72
N ILE A 267 7.33 -28.62 6.40
CA ILE A 267 7.63 -29.77 5.54
C ILE A 267 8.66 -29.34 4.50
N THR A 268 9.79 -30.05 4.43
CA THR A 268 10.82 -29.83 3.42
C THR A 268 10.68 -30.80 2.24
N ALA A 269 11.32 -30.49 1.11
CA ALA A 269 11.34 -31.39 -0.04
C ALA A 269 11.95 -32.76 0.32
N LYS A 270 12.93 -32.80 1.24
CA LYS A 270 13.54 -34.04 1.72
C LYS A 270 12.53 -34.92 2.46
N ASP A 271 11.65 -34.32 3.25
CA ASP A 271 10.61 -35.04 4.00
C ASP A 271 9.58 -35.67 3.05
N MET A 272 9.39 -35.08 1.87
CA MET A 272 8.46 -35.54 0.83
C MET A 272 9.15 -36.29 -0.33
N GLY A 273 10.34 -36.84 -0.09
CA GLY A 273 11.05 -37.68 -1.06
C GLY A 273 11.55 -36.92 -2.30
N GLY A 274 11.95 -35.67 -2.13
CA GLY A 274 12.45 -34.77 -3.18
C GLY A 274 11.36 -33.92 -3.85
N GLU A 275 10.08 -34.17 -3.56
CA GLU A 275 8.97 -33.47 -4.21
C GLU A 275 8.80 -32.05 -3.69
N ARG A 276 8.99 -31.06 -4.57
CA ARG A 276 8.92 -29.64 -4.22
C ARG A 276 7.50 -29.11 -4.17
N ALA A 277 6.54 -29.75 -4.85
CA ALA A 277 5.14 -29.35 -4.77
C ALA A 277 4.55 -29.51 -3.36
N PHE A 278 5.12 -30.41 -2.53
CA PHE A 278 4.59 -30.79 -1.23
C PHE A 278 5.33 -30.15 -0.05
N VAL A 279 5.94 -28.98 -0.24
CA VAL A 279 6.62 -28.26 0.83
C VAL A 279 5.73 -27.18 1.44
N SER A 280 6.01 -26.84 2.69
CA SER A 280 5.38 -25.69 3.36
C SER A 280 5.84 -24.36 2.77
N HIS A 281 5.03 -23.32 2.95
CA HIS A 281 5.44 -21.98 2.56
C HIS A 281 6.72 -21.57 3.29
N PRO A 282 7.72 -20.97 2.59
CA PRO A 282 8.97 -20.55 3.22
C PRO A 282 8.79 -19.46 4.27
N ASP A 283 7.68 -18.71 4.20
CA ASP A 283 7.32 -17.64 5.13
C ASP A 283 5.87 -17.83 5.66
N PRO A 284 5.67 -18.57 6.75
CA PRO A 284 4.33 -18.81 7.29
C PRO A 284 3.71 -17.56 7.93
N GLU A 285 4.53 -16.61 8.41
CA GLU A 285 4.02 -15.35 8.95
C GLU A 285 3.41 -14.49 7.85
N LEU A 286 3.98 -14.50 6.64
CA LEU A 286 3.39 -13.84 5.48
C LEU A 286 1.97 -14.32 5.19
N LEU A 287 1.72 -15.64 5.29
CA LEU A 287 0.39 -16.22 5.11
C LEU A 287 -0.56 -15.93 6.29
N ARG A 288 -0.02 -15.55 7.45
CA ARG A 288 -0.81 -15.14 8.61
C ARG A 288 -1.32 -13.71 8.46
N ILE A 289 -0.55 -12.85 7.81
CA ILE A 289 -0.95 -11.48 7.48
C ILE A 289 -1.69 -11.38 6.13
N HIS A 290 -1.51 -12.34 5.22
CA HIS A 290 -2.24 -12.49 3.96
C HIS A 290 -2.98 -13.82 3.90
N ASP A 291 -4.31 -13.80 4.07
CA ASP A 291 -5.14 -15.00 4.08
C ASP A 291 -5.27 -15.62 2.66
N PRO A 292 -4.66 -16.80 2.41
CA PRO A 292 -4.70 -17.40 1.08
C PRO A 292 -6.10 -17.82 0.64
N ASP A 293 -7.03 -18.07 1.58
CA ASP A 293 -8.42 -18.41 1.22
C ASP A 293 -9.16 -17.25 0.56
N LYS A 294 -8.67 -16.02 0.74
CA LYS A 294 -9.22 -14.81 0.12
C LYS A 294 -8.46 -14.42 -1.14
N PHE A 295 -7.14 -14.45 -1.08
CA PHE A 295 -6.31 -13.88 -2.15
C PHE A 295 -5.90 -14.90 -3.22
N GLY A 296 -5.72 -16.17 -2.86
CA GLY A 296 -5.03 -17.15 -3.70
C GLY A 296 -3.52 -16.89 -3.79
N CYS A 297 -2.80 -17.74 -4.54
CA CYS A 297 -1.35 -17.65 -4.69
C CYS A 297 -0.92 -16.78 -5.89
N THR A 298 -1.75 -16.74 -6.93
CA THR A 298 -1.47 -16.10 -8.22
C THR A 298 -1.23 -14.60 -8.10
N PRO A 299 -1.93 -13.79 -7.28
CA PRO A 299 -1.61 -12.36 -7.15
C PRO A 299 -0.18 -12.09 -6.66
N CYS A 300 0.36 -12.97 -5.82
CA CYS A 300 1.73 -12.84 -5.33
C CYS A 300 2.76 -13.42 -6.30
N HIS A 301 2.42 -14.52 -7.00
CA HIS A 301 3.38 -15.31 -7.77
C HIS A 301 3.24 -15.24 -9.30
N ASN A 302 2.19 -14.62 -9.84
CA ASN A 302 1.76 -14.74 -11.25
C ASN A 302 1.53 -16.22 -11.66
N GLY A 303 1.62 -16.53 -12.95
CA GLY A 303 1.28 -17.84 -13.52
C GLY A 303 -0.15 -17.90 -14.04
N ASN A 304 -0.56 -19.09 -14.45
CA ASN A 304 -1.92 -19.37 -14.90
C ASN A 304 -2.68 -20.14 -13.82
N GLY A 305 -3.23 -19.39 -12.86
CA GLY A 305 -3.96 -19.96 -11.73
C GLY A 305 -5.16 -20.85 -12.11
N MET A 306 -5.68 -20.76 -13.34
CA MET A 306 -6.78 -21.62 -13.80
C MET A 306 -6.33 -23.00 -14.28
N GLN A 307 -5.07 -23.14 -14.69
CA GLN A 307 -4.64 -24.32 -15.43
C GLN A 307 -4.14 -25.43 -14.52
N LEU A 308 -4.53 -26.67 -14.83
CA LEU A 308 -4.22 -27.90 -14.09
C LEU A 308 -3.75 -29.04 -14.99
N ASP A 309 -3.74 -28.86 -16.32
CA ASP A 309 -3.43 -29.92 -17.28
C ASP A 309 -1.92 -30.20 -17.39
N SER A 310 -1.06 -29.23 -17.07
CA SER A 310 0.39 -29.42 -17.04
C SER A 310 1.08 -28.38 -16.15
N VAL A 311 2.28 -28.72 -15.67
CA VAL A 311 3.13 -27.81 -14.89
C VAL A 311 3.52 -26.59 -15.73
N GLU A 312 3.93 -26.80 -16.98
CA GLU A 312 4.33 -25.74 -17.91
C GLU A 312 3.20 -24.72 -18.10
N GLN A 313 1.97 -25.18 -18.37
CA GLN A 313 0.87 -24.26 -18.58
C GLN A 313 0.39 -23.60 -17.29
N ALA A 314 0.33 -24.31 -16.17
CA ALA A 314 -0.04 -23.76 -14.86
C ALA A 314 0.94 -22.67 -14.38
N HIS A 315 2.24 -22.86 -14.63
CA HIS A 315 3.25 -21.86 -14.35
C HIS A 315 3.35 -20.78 -15.43
N GLY A 316 2.55 -20.87 -16.50
CA GLY A 316 2.54 -19.87 -17.56
C GLY A 316 3.80 -19.84 -18.41
N GLU A 317 4.54 -20.96 -18.49
CA GLU A 317 5.79 -21.10 -19.24
C GLU A 317 5.57 -21.32 -20.74
N TYR A 318 4.31 -21.43 -21.19
CA TYR A 318 3.98 -21.61 -22.60
C TYR A 318 3.97 -20.27 -23.37
N GLU A 319 4.38 -20.29 -24.63
CA GLU A 319 4.66 -19.11 -25.46
C GLU A 319 3.52 -18.08 -25.56
N HIS A 320 2.27 -18.48 -25.35
CA HIS A 320 1.12 -17.58 -25.47
C HIS A 320 0.55 -17.07 -24.14
N TRP A 321 1.22 -17.34 -23.01
CA TRP A 321 0.86 -16.75 -21.72
C TRP A 321 1.71 -15.53 -21.41
N LEU A 322 1.04 -14.43 -21.09
CA LEU A 322 1.70 -13.13 -20.96
C LEU A 322 2.25 -12.88 -19.54
N ALA A 323 1.85 -13.69 -18.56
CA ALA A 323 2.17 -13.51 -17.15
C ALA A 323 2.72 -14.80 -16.52
N PRO A 324 3.92 -15.27 -16.92
CA PRO A 324 4.55 -16.44 -16.32
C PRO A 324 4.74 -16.26 -14.82
N LEU A 325 4.81 -17.39 -14.10
CA LEU A 325 5.12 -17.40 -12.68
C LEU A 325 6.46 -16.70 -12.44
N TYR A 326 6.57 -15.93 -11.36
CA TYR A 326 7.86 -15.44 -10.89
C TYR A 326 8.73 -16.64 -10.48
N HIS A 327 9.66 -17.04 -11.36
CA HIS A 327 10.46 -18.25 -11.16
C HIS A 327 11.42 -18.15 -9.96
N ARG A 328 11.65 -19.30 -9.32
CA ARG A 328 12.78 -19.52 -8.39
C ARG A 328 14.04 -19.72 -9.22
N ALA A 329 15.12 -18.98 -8.93
CA ALA A 329 16.29 -18.99 -9.81
C ALA A 329 16.98 -20.36 -9.90
N ASP A 330 17.53 -20.60 -11.09
CA ASP A 330 18.59 -21.58 -11.33
C ASP A 330 19.79 -21.27 -10.42
N PRO A 331 20.31 -22.25 -9.66
CA PRO A 331 21.54 -22.11 -8.85
C PRO A 331 22.79 -21.64 -9.62
N LYS A 332 22.80 -21.64 -10.96
CA LYS A 332 23.86 -21.05 -11.79
C LYS A 332 23.70 -19.54 -12.03
N MET A 333 22.59 -18.94 -11.61
CA MET A 333 22.35 -17.50 -11.66
C MET A 333 22.11 -16.97 -10.24
N ALA A 334 22.90 -15.98 -9.83
CA ALA A 334 22.98 -15.47 -8.46
C ALA A 334 21.72 -14.71 -7.94
N SER A 335 20.54 -14.94 -8.51
CA SER A 335 19.32 -14.14 -8.29
C SER A 335 18.12 -14.93 -7.73
N ALA A 336 18.34 -15.98 -6.94
CA ALA A 336 17.28 -16.79 -6.33
C ALA A 336 16.40 -15.97 -5.36
N GLY A 337 15.26 -15.48 -5.85
CA GLY A 337 14.28 -14.66 -5.10
C GLY A 337 13.83 -13.37 -5.81
N ALA A 338 14.49 -12.97 -6.91
CA ALA A 338 14.46 -11.58 -7.39
C ALA A 338 13.12 -11.04 -7.95
N TYR A 339 12.10 -11.87 -8.21
CA TYR A 339 10.82 -11.40 -8.77
C TYR A 339 9.58 -11.76 -7.94
N MET A 340 9.68 -12.66 -6.96
CA MET A 340 8.50 -13.05 -6.17
C MET A 340 7.95 -11.85 -5.39
N GLU A 341 8.84 -11.00 -4.86
CA GLU A 341 8.47 -9.75 -4.21
C GLU A 341 7.90 -8.71 -5.19
N GLY A 342 8.07 -8.89 -6.50
CA GLY A 342 7.46 -8.03 -7.52
C GLY A 342 5.93 -8.07 -7.47
N GLY A 343 5.33 -9.19 -7.04
CA GLY A 343 3.89 -9.28 -6.80
C GLY A 343 3.41 -8.33 -5.69
N CYS A 344 4.23 -8.10 -4.65
CA CYS A 344 3.88 -7.21 -3.55
C CYS A 344 3.60 -5.78 -4.04
N GLN A 345 4.30 -5.32 -5.08
CA GLN A 345 4.13 -3.98 -5.66
C GLN A 345 2.71 -3.73 -6.20
N GLN A 346 1.96 -4.77 -6.57
CA GLN A 346 0.60 -4.63 -7.10
C GLN A 346 -0.36 -3.99 -6.09
N CYS A 347 -0.14 -4.22 -4.78
CA CYS A 347 -0.94 -3.64 -3.71
C CYS A 347 -0.13 -2.63 -2.87
N HIS A 348 1.15 -2.90 -2.64
CA HIS A 348 2.06 -2.06 -1.85
C HIS A 348 2.76 -0.99 -2.70
N ALA A 349 2.09 -0.45 -3.71
CA ALA A 349 2.67 0.59 -4.57
C ALA A 349 3.01 1.86 -3.77
N SER A 350 2.17 2.19 -2.78
CA SER A 350 2.28 3.38 -1.92
C SER A 350 3.25 3.22 -0.75
N ASP A 351 3.65 2.00 -0.43
CA ASP A 351 4.52 1.73 0.71
C ASP A 351 5.98 1.78 0.28
N MET A 352 6.79 2.64 0.93
CA MET A 352 8.23 2.70 0.65
C MET A 352 8.96 1.49 1.24
N VAL A 353 8.52 1.05 2.41
CA VAL A 353 9.03 -0.12 3.13
C VAL A 353 7.94 -1.17 3.15
N VAL A 354 8.25 -2.35 2.62
CA VAL A 354 7.32 -3.48 2.55
C VAL A 354 7.92 -4.61 3.37
N ASP A 355 7.29 -4.90 4.51
CA ASP A 355 7.68 -6.00 5.38
C ASP A 355 7.61 -7.33 4.61
N HIS A 356 8.53 -8.25 4.91
CA HIS A 356 8.70 -9.52 4.18
C HIS A 356 9.09 -9.39 2.69
N ALA A 357 9.39 -8.17 2.20
CA ALA A 357 9.87 -7.91 0.84
C ALA A 357 11.12 -7.00 0.82
N PRO A 358 12.28 -7.47 1.34
CA PRO A 358 13.50 -6.66 1.44
C PRO A 358 14.12 -6.29 0.10
N VAL A 359 13.98 -7.11 -0.95
CA VAL A 359 14.50 -6.81 -2.29
C VAL A 359 13.66 -5.74 -2.96
N LEU A 360 12.33 -5.82 -2.87
CA LEU A 360 11.43 -4.77 -3.35
C LEU A 360 11.69 -3.46 -2.61
N THR A 361 11.78 -3.51 -1.28
CA THR A 361 12.10 -2.34 -0.45
C THR A 361 13.42 -1.70 -0.88
N ALA A 362 14.49 -2.50 -1.04
CA ALA A 362 15.77 -1.99 -1.54
C ALA A 362 15.66 -1.40 -2.95
N GLY A 363 14.85 -2.01 -3.84
CA GLY A 363 14.57 -1.49 -5.18
C GLY A 363 13.86 -0.14 -5.16
N LYS A 364 12.83 0.00 -4.31
CA LYS A 364 12.08 1.25 -4.08
C LYS A 364 12.99 2.37 -3.56
N ASP A 365 13.83 2.05 -2.58
CA ASP A 365 14.84 2.96 -2.05
C ASP A 365 15.82 3.38 -3.14
N LEU A 366 16.37 2.44 -3.90
CA LEU A 366 17.29 2.74 -5.00
C LEU A 366 16.64 3.60 -6.08
N PHE A 367 15.38 3.34 -6.43
CA PHE A 367 14.64 4.13 -7.42
C PHE A 367 14.52 5.60 -7.01
N GLN A 368 14.20 5.85 -5.74
CA GLN A 368 14.14 7.20 -5.18
C GLN A 368 15.54 7.83 -5.05
N TRP A 369 16.51 7.08 -4.51
CA TRP A 369 17.86 7.56 -4.24
C TRP A 369 18.68 7.82 -5.50
N ARG A 370 18.49 7.05 -6.57
CA ARG A 370 19.10 7.30 -7.88
C ARG A 370 18.43 8.44 -8.62
N GLY A 371 17.29 8.93 -8.13
CA GLY A 371 16.58 10.07 -8.71
C GLY A 371 15.79 9.71 -9.97
N CYS A 372 15.42 8.44 -10.15
CA CYS A 372 14.67 7.96 -11.32
C CYS A 372 13.35 8.72 -11.50
N VAL A 373 12.69 9.08 -10.39
CA VAL A 373 11.47 9.91 -10.31
C VAL A 373 11.60 11.30 -10.94
N GLY A 374 12.82 11.78 -11.17
CA GLY A 374 13.07 13.05 -11.83
C GLY A 374 12.82 13.01 -13.34
N CYS A 375 13.01 11.83 -13.96
CA CYS A 375 12.78 11.61 -15.38
C CYS A 375 11.55 10.73 -15.64
N HIS A 376 11.32 9.70 -14.84
CA HIS A 376 10.23 8.76 -15.01
C HIS A 376 9.06 9.05 -14.09
N ARG A 377 7.85 8.89 -14.61
CA ARG A 377 6.65 8.79 -13.78
C ARG A 377 6.58 7.39 -13.18
N PHE A 378 6.12 7.33 -11.94
CA PHE A 378 5.83 6.08 -11.25
C PHE A 378 4.77 6.39 -10.20
N GLN A 379 3.67 5.64 -10.20
CA GLN A 379 2.52 5.88 -9.34
C GLN A 379 2.94 5.89 -7.86
N HIS A 380 2.44 6.89 -7.12
CA HIS A 380 2.75 7.12 -5.70
C HIS A 380 4.19 7.58 -5.40
N TYR A 381 5.00 7.88 -6.41
CA TYR A 381 6.25 8.62 -6.24
C TYR A 381 6.09 10.08 -6.69
N ASP A 382 6.25 11.02 -5.74
CA ASP A 382 6.14 12.47 -5.96
C ASP A 382 4.94 12.83 -6.87
N PRO A 383 3.69 12.64 -6.40
CA PRO A 383 2.47 12.91 -7.19
C PRO A 383 2.18 14.41 -7.34
N GLU A 384 2.77 15.27 -6.51
CA GLU A 384 2.48 16.70 -6.44
C GLU A 384 2.63 17.43 -7.79
N PRO A 385 3.65 17.16 -8.64
CA PRO A 385 3.74 17.76 -9.97
C PRO A 385 2.53 17.43 -10.87
N GLU A 386 1.98 16.23 -10.78
CA GLU A 386 0.85 15.80 -11.62
C GLU A 386 -0.46 16.39 -11.12
N GLU A 387 -0.67 16.36 -9.80
CA GLU A 387 -1.79 17.04 -9.18
C GLU A 387 -1.76 18.55 -9.45
N LEU A 388 -0.57 19.15 -9.47
CA LEU A 388 -0.39 20.56 -9.79
C LEU A 388 -0.80 20.87 -11.24
N VAL A 389 -0.36 20.06 -12.21
CA VAL A 389 -0.74 20.22 -13.63
C VAL A 389 -2.26 20.05 -13.78
N SER A 390 -2.85 19.03 -13.15
CA SER A 390 -4.30 18.81 -13.17
C SER A 390 -5.05 20.00 -12.56
N ALA A 391 -4.59 20.52 -11.42
CA ALA A 391 -5.19 21.66 -10.75
C ALA A 391 -5.09 22.95 -11.59
N GLN A 392 -3.95 23.18 -12.25
CA GLN A 392 -3.77 24.32 -13.16
C GLN A 392 -4.69 24.21 -14.39
N GLN A 393 -4.87 23.01 -14.95
CA GLN A 393 -5.81 22.80 -16.06
C GLN A 393 -7.26 23.04 -15.63
N SER A 394 -7.67 22.54 -14.46
CA SER A 394 -9.00 22.81 -13.91
C SER A 394 -9.23 24.31 -13.66
N LEU A 395 -8.20 25.03 -13.17
CA LEU A 395 -8.26 26.47 -12.98
C LEU A 395 -8.50 27.21 -14.30
N GLN A 396 -7.81 26.81 -15.38
CA GLN A 396 -7.98 27.39 -16.71
C GLN A 396 -9.39 27.12 -17.27
N GLN A 397 -9.92 25.92 -17.08
CA GLN A 397 -11.28 25.56 -17.49
C GLN A 397 -12.34 26.37 -16.73
N MET A 398 -12.19 26.52 -15.41
CA MET A 398 -13.07 27.35 -14.58
C MET A 398 -13.05 28.81 -15.01
N ALA A 399 -11.87 29.35 -15.34
CA ALA A 399 -11.74 30.72 -15.84
C ALA A 399 -12.50 30.92 -17.18
N GLN A 400 -12.41 29.96 -18.10
CA GLN A 400 -13.16 29.98 -19.35
C GLN A 400 -14.68 29.89 -19.12
N GLN A 401 -15.13 28.98 -18.25
CA GLN A 401 -16.54 28.84 -17.90
C GLN A 401 -17.10 30.13 -17.29
N ARG A 402 -16.35 30.76 -16.38
CA ARG A 402 -16.74 32.02 -15.75
C ARG A 402 -16.97 33.13 -16.78
N VAL A 403 -16.06 33.28 -17.76
CA VAL A 403 -16.19 34.28 -18.83
C VAL A 403 -17.42 34.01 -19.68
N GLN A 404 -17.69 32.74 -20.01
CA GLN A 404 -18.88 32.34 -20.77
C GLN A 404 -20.16 32.65 -20.00
N ASP A 405 -20.25 32.25 -18.73
CA ASP A 405 -21.42 32.49 -17.88
C ASP A 405 -21.71 34.00 -17.75
N LEU A 406 -20.69 34.84 -17.56
CA LEU A 406 -20.86 36.30 -17.52
C LEU A 406 -21.37 36.88 -18.84
N ALA A 407 -20.90 36.38 -19.97
CA ALA A 407 -21.40 36.79 -21.28
C ALA A 407 -22.87 36.36 -21.46
N GLU A 408 -23.25 35.17 -21.00
CA GLU A 408 -24.62 34.68 -21.03
C GLU A 408 -25.55 35.46 -20.08
N VAL A 409 -25.06 35.88 -18.90
CA VAL A 409 -25.79 36.79 -18.01
C VAL A 409 -26.14 38.08 -18.76
N GLY A 410 -25.18 38.68 -19.47
CA GLY A 410 -25.41 39.88 -20.27
C GLY A 410 -26.47 39.67 -21.34
N LYS A 411 -26.40 38.55 -22.08
CA LYS A 411 -27.40 38.19 -23.11
C LYS A 411 -28.79 37.94 -22.51
N ALA A 412 -28.87 37.25 -21.37
CA ALA A 412 -30.13 36.95 -20.71
C ALA A 412 -30.79 38.24 -20.18
N ILE A 413 -30.01 39.17 -19.61
CA ILE A 413 -30.53 40.49 -19.21
C ILE A 413 -31.07 41.24 -20.44
N GLN A 414 -30.30 41.31 -21.52
CA GLN A 414 -30.74 41.98 -22.75
C GLN A 414 -31.99 41.32 -23.36
N ALA A 415 -32.11 39.99 -23.32
CA ALA A 415 -33.30 39.29 -23.77
C ALA A 415 -34.52 39.58 -22.87
N GLY A 416 -34.30 39.70 -21.56
CA GLY A 416 -35.31 40.13 -20.59
C GLY A 416 -35.80 41.56 -20.83
N ASP A 417 -34.88 42.49 -21.11
CA ASP A 417 -35.18 43.90 -21.40
C ASP A 417 -36.00 44.07 -22.69
N ASN A 418 -35.82 43.16 -23.67
CA ASN A 418 -36.51 43.18 -24.97
C ASN A 418 -37.70 42.20 -25.06
N ALA A 419 -38.11 41.59 -23.95
CA ALA A 419 -39.17 40.57 -23.95
C ALA A 419 -40.55 41.18 -24.28
N PRO A 420 -41.42 40.45 -24.99
CA PRO A 420 -42.73 40.95 -25.41
C PRO A 420 -43.73 41.10 -24.26
N ASP A 421 -43.50 40.42 -23.13
CA ASP A 421 -44.34 40.46 -21.94
C ASP A 421 -43.56 40.17 -20.65
N ASN A 422 -44.22 40.43 -19.51
CA ASN A 422 -43.65 40.28 -18.17
C ASN A 422 -43.36 38.81 -17.79
N GLU A 423 -44.03 37.83 -18.38
CA GLU A 423 -43.77 36.43 -18.09
C GLU A 423 -42.47 35.97 -18.76
N ALA A 424 -42.29 36.31 -20.04
CA ALA A 424 -41.07 36.08 -20.79
C ALA A 424 -39.87 36.82 -20.16
N ALA A 425 -40.03 38.08 -19.75
CA ALA A 425 -38.99 38.85 -19.06
C ALA A 425 -38.53 38.15 -17.76
N ARG A 426 -39.47 37.67 -16.95
CA ARG A 426 -39.17 36.95 -15.69
C ARG A 426 -38.36 35.68 -15.92
N LYS A 427 -38.61 34.93 -16.99
CA LYS A 427 -37.84 33.72 -17.33
C LYS A 427 -36.38 34.06 -17.65
N PHE A 428 -36.13 35.09 -18.45
CA PHE A 428 -34.77 35.52 -18.77
C PHE A 428 -34.02 36.09 -17.56
N TYR A 429 -34.68 36.85 -16.69
CA TYR A 429 -34.06 37.32 -15.45
C TYR A 429 -33.78 36.20 -14.45
N ALA A 430 -34.66 35.19 -14.37
CA ALA A 430 -34.40 34.00 -13.57
C ALA A 430 -33.16 33.25 -14.09
N GLN A 431 -33.04 33.08 -15.41
CA GLN A 431 -31.85 32.51 -16.03
C GLN A 431 -30.58 33.32 -15.72
N ALA A 432 -30.64 34.66 -15.80
CA ALA A 432 -29.51 35.52 -15.44
C ALA A 432 -29.11 35.37 -13.96
N ASN A 433 -30.07 35.20 -13.05
CA ASN A 433 -29.80 34.97 -11.63
C ASN A 433 -29.18 33.59 -11.38
N ASP A 434 -29.65 32.54 -12.04
CA ASP A 434 -29.08 31.20 -11.96
C ASP A 434 -27.63 31.17 -12.47
N LEU A 435 -27.35 31.87 -13.58
CA LEU A 435 -26.00 32.04 -14.10
C LEU A 435 -25.11 32.83 -13.14
N ARG A 436 -25.62 33.89 -12.48
CA ARG A 436 -24.87 34.61 -11.42
C ARG A 436 -24.54 33.71 -10.23
N LEU A 437 -25.47 32.85 -9.81
CA LEU A 437 -25.21 31.86 -8.77
C LEU A 437 -24.14 30.86 -9.20
N ARG A 438 -24.13 30.45 -10.47
CA ARG A 438 -23.09 29.58 -11.04
C ARG A 438 -21.71 30.27 -11.06
N VAL A 439 -21.66 31.55 -11.45
CA VAL A 439 -20.42 32.35 -11.37
C VAL A 439 -19.92 32.40 -9.93
N SER A 440 -20.78 32.69 -8.96
CA SER A 440 -20.39 32.72 -7.54
C SER A 440 -19.85 31.37 -7.03
N LYS A 441 -20.46 30.24 -7.45
CA LYS A 441 -19.93 28.91 -7.13
C LYS A 441 -18.57 28.64 -7.79
N THR A 442 -18.40 29.09 -9.03
CA THR A 442 -17.13 28.96 -9.78
C THR A 442 -16.02 29.78 -9.12
N ASP A 443 -16.34 30.98 -8.64
CA ASP A 443 -15.41 31.84 -7.91
C ASP A 443 -14.94 31.18 -6.60
N LEU A 444 -15.87 30.61 -5.81
CA LEU A 444 -15.51 29.88 -4.58
C LEU A 444 -14.63 28.66 -4.87
N ALA A 445 -14.98 27.85 -5.89
CA ALA A 445 -14.18 26.68 -6.28
C ALA A 445 -12.79 27.08 -6.79
N THR A 446 -12.70 28.20 -7.51
CA THR A 446 -11.45 28.79 -7.98
C THR A 446 -10.53 29.15 -6.81
N ASP A 447 -11.05 29.78 -5.76
CA ASP A 447 -10.25 30.17 -4.60
C ASP A 447 -9.76 28.97 -3.79
N GLN A 448 -10.60 27.94 -3.62
CA GLN A 448 -10.21 26.66 -3.02
C GLN A 448 -9.08 25.98 -3.82
N LEU A 449 -9.22 25.96 -5.15
CA LEU A 449 -8.24 25.35 -6.04
C LEU A 449 -6.91 26.12 -6.05
N LYS A 450 -6.93 27.46 -6.07
CA LYS A 450 -5.73 28.30 -5.93
C LYS A 450 -4.99 28.02 -4.62
N THR A 451 -5.73 27.82 -3.53
CA THR A 451 -5.15 27.46 -2.22
C THR A 451 -4.51 26.07 -2.26
N ARG A 452 -5.18 25.09 -2.89
CA ARG A 452 -4.59 23.75 -3.09
C ARG A 452 -3.32 23.81 -3.95
N ILE A 453 -3.31 24.58 -5.03
CA ILE A 453 -2.13 24.80 -5.89
C ILE A 453 -0.95 25.33 -5.08
N LYS A 454 -1.17 26.29 -4.16
CA LYS A 454 -0.13 26.79 -3.25
C LYS A 454 0.49 25.66 -2.45
N PHE A 455 -0.32 24.83 -1.80
CA PHE A 455 0.18 23.72 -0.97
C PHE A 455 0.88 22.64 -1.80
N LEU A 456 0.34 22.28 -2.97
CA LEU A 456 1.00 21.35 -3.90
C LEU A 456 2.37 21.86 -4.35
N LEU A 457 2.49 23.16 -4.63
CA LEU A 457 3.78 23.77 -4.95
C LEU A 457 4.74 23.76 -3.75
N MET A 458 4.22 23.87 -2.53
CA MET A 458 5.05 23.81 -1.33
C MET A 458 5.59 22.40 -1.06
N ASP A 459 4.79 21.38 -1.37
CA ASP A 459 5.14 19.98 -1.15
C ASP A 459 5.94 19.39 -2.32
N ARG A 460 5.93 20.05 -3.49
CA ARG A 460 6.67 19.64 -4.68
C ARG A 460 8.16 19.54 -4.41
N LYS A 461 8.68 18.32 -4.40
CA LYS A 461 10.12 18.04 -4.28
C LYS A 461 10.70 17.73 -5.66
N LYS A 462 11.52 18.64 -6.17
CA LYS A 462 12.37 18.37 -7.33
C LYS A 462 13.62 17.60 -6.89
N VAL A 463 14.04 16.61 -7.69
CA VAL A 463 15.23 15.79 -7.41
C VAL A 463 16.51 16.63 -7.43
N GLY A 464 16.60 17.54 -8.40
CA GLY A 464 17.67 18.50 -8.57
C GLY A 464 17.40 19.80 -7.80
N PRO A 465 18.46 20.56 -7.46
CA PRO A 465 18.32 21.86 -6.83
C PRO A 465 17.60 22.87 -7.74
N ASP A 466 16.93 23.84 -7.12
CA ASP A 466 16.43 25.03 -7.78
C ASP A 466 17.59 25.83 -8.44
N LEU A 467 17.41 26.15 -9.72
CA LEU A 467 18.34 26.89 -10.57
C LEU A 467 17.90 28.33 -10.82
N LYS A 468 16.76 28.78 -10.29
CA LYS A 468 16.25 30.15 -10.47
C LYS A 468 17.21 31.19 -9.91
N GLU A 469 17.96 30.89 -8.85
CA GLU A 469 18.94 31.80 -8.24
C GLU A 469 20.39 31.50 -8.66
N VAL A 470 20.60 30.77 -9.75
CA VAL A 470 21.95 30.28 -10.12
C VAL A 470 22.98 31.39 -10.26
N ARG A 471 22.61 32.58 -10.76
CA ARG A 471 23.48 33.76 -10.91
C ARG A 471 23.94 34.36 -9.59
N ALA A 472 23.11 34.25 -8.56
CA ALA A 472 23.44 34.70 -7.21
C ALA A 472 24.25 33.63 -6.45
N LYS A 473 23.92 32.36 -6.69
CA LYS A 473 24.42 31.20 -5.95
C LYS A 473 25.79 30.72 -6.39
N LEU A 474 26.02 30.65 -7.70
CA LEU A 474 27.18 29.99 -8.29
C LEU A 474 28.15 30.99 -8.91
N ARG A 475 29.40 30.57 -8.98
CA ARG A 475 30.41 31.20 -9.84
C ARG A 475 30.16 30.82 -11.30
N PRO A 476 30.22 31.77 -12.26
CA PRO A 476 29.91 31.49 -13.66
C PRO A 476 30.82 30.41 -14.25
N GLU A 477 32.12 30.48 -14.00
CA GLU A 477 33.14 29.53 -14.47
C GLU A 477 32.90 28.08 -14.02
N TRP A 478 32.13 27.86 -12.94
CA TRP A 478 31.87 26.51 -12.41
C TRP A 478 30.72 25.78 -13.12
N VAL A 479 29.78 26.51 -13.72
CA VAL A 479 28.61 25.92 -14.42
C VAL A 479 29.02 24.87 -15.47
N PRO A 480 29.93 25.16 -16.42
CA PRO A 480 30.36 24.16 -17.41
C PRO A 480 31.14 23.00 -16.80
N VAL A 481 31.90 23.22 -15.71
CA VAL A 481 32.66 22.17 -15.01
C VAL A 481 31.70 21.10 -14.48
N TRP A 482 30.60 21.53 -13.85
CA TRP A 482 29.57 20.62 -13.35
C TRP A 482 28.89 19.84 -14.48
N LEU A 483 28.50 20.51 -15.58
CA LEU A 483 27.79 19.88 -16.69
C LEU A 483 28.66 18.87 -17.47
N THR A 484 29.98 19.03 -17.48
CA THR A 484 30.91 18.12 -18.15
C THR A 484 30.89 16.73 -17.53
N ASN A 485 31.03 16.65 -16.21
CA ASN A 485 31.01 15.40 -15.46
C ASN A 485 30.64 15.61 -13.98
N PRO A 486 29.33 15.61 -13.64
CA PRO A 486 28.88 15.80 -12.27
C PRO A 486 29.51 14.81 -11.27
N HIS A 487 29.71 13.56 -11.69
CA HIS A 487 30.26 12.50 -10.85
C HIS A 487 31.75 12.66 -10.55
N ALA A 488 32.51 13.38 -11.37
CA ALA A 488 33.90 13.72 -11.05
C ALA A 488 34.00 14.76 -9.94
N PHE A 489 33.02 15.67 -9.84
CA PHE A 489 32.96 16.63 -8.75
C PHE A 489 32.33 16.03 -7.49
N ARG A 490 31.25 15.25 -7.66
CA ARG A 490 30.53 14.58 -6.58
C ARG A 490 30.14 13.16 -7.02
N PRO A 491 30.90 12.12 -6.64
CA PRO A 491 30.62 10.75 -7.05
C PRO A 491 29.19 10.28 -6.74
N THR A 492 28.62 10.72 -5.61
CA THR A 492 27.27 10.37 -5.14
C THR A 492 26.15 11.26 -5.69
N THR A 493 26.42 12.13 -6.67
CA THR A 493 25.37 12.97 -7.26
C THR A 493 24.31 12.14 -7.99
N ARG A 494 23.06 12.61 -7.94
CA ARG A 494 21.92 12.05 -8.67
C ARG A 494 21.85 12.51 -10.12
N MET A 495 22.54 13.61 -10.46
CA MET A 495 22.53 14.14 -11.83
C MET A 495 23.37 13.22 -12.72
N PRO A 496 22.79 12.61 -13.77
CA PRO A 496 23.53 11.73 -14.65
C PRO A 496 24.54 12.53 -15.48
N ARG A 497 25.54 11.82 -16.01
CA ARG A 497 26.44 12.39 -17.01
C ARG A 497 25.75 12.38 -18.37
N PHE A 498 25.32 13.55 -18.81
CA PHE A 498 24.78 13.74 -20.15
C PHE A 498 25.91 13.65 -21.20
N ARG A 499 25.58 13.12 -22.38
CA ARG A 499 26.52 13.00 -23.52
C ARG A 499 26.45 14.25 -24.40
N LEU A 500 26.64 15.41 -23.78
CA LEU A 500 26.67 16.70 -24.49
C LEU A 500 27.96 16.80 -25.30
N ASP A 501 27.85 17.27 -26.54
CA ASP A 501 29.02 17.79 -27.25
C ASP A 501 29.43 19.17 -26.69
N GLU A 502 30.55 19.70 -27.16
CA GLU A 502 31.09 20.98 -26.66
C GLU A 502 30.14 22.16 -26.93
N GLY A 503 29.49 22.19 -28.09
CA GLY A 503 28.53 23.25 -28.44
C GLY A 503 27.29 23.18 -27.56
N GLU A 504 26.73 21.98 -27.38
CA GLU A 504 25.60 21.72 -26.49
C GLU A 504 25.93 22.10 -25.05
N LEU A 505 27.13 21.78 -24.57
CA LEU A 505 27.58 22.12 -23.22
C LEU A 505 27.63 23.64 -23.02
N HIS A 506 28.21 24.38 -23.97
CA HIS A 506 28.24 25.84 -23.91
C HIS A 506 26.84 26.44 -23.96
N ALA A 507 25.98 25.92 -24.84
CA ALA A 507 24.60 26.38 -25.00
C ALA A 507 23.77 26.17 -23.72
N VAL A 508 23.79 24.97 -23.15
CA VAL A 508 23.10 24.64 -21.89
C VAL A 508 23.62 25.49 -20.74
N SER A 509 24.94 25.68 -20.64
CA SER A 509 25.54 26.51 -19.60
C SER A 509 25.04 27.96 -19.70
N ALA A 510 25.05 28.52 -20.92
CA ALA A 510 24.58 29.88 -21.18
C ALA A 510 23.08 30.04 -20.89
N PHE A 511 22.27 29.05 -21.26
CA PHE A 511 20.84 29.05 -20.96
C PHE A 511 20.57 29.03 -19.46
N ILE A 512 21.14 28.08 -18.71
CA ILE A 512 20.96 28.00 -17.25
C ILE A 512 21.39 29.32 -16.59
N TRP A 513 22.54 29.86 -16.98
CA TRP A 513 23.05 31.11 -16.44
C TRP A 513 22.11 32.29 -16.73
N GLN A 514 21.71 32.50 -17.99
CA GLN A 514 20.88 33.64 -18.40
C GLN A 514 19.40 33.51 -18.04
N SER A 515 18.93 32.33 -17.66
CA SER A 515 17.59 32.12 -17.11
C SER A 515 17.53 32.38 -15.60
N GLY A 516 18.69 32.42 -14.93
CA GLY A 516 18.75 32.80 -13.52
C GLY A 516 18.29 34.24 -13.26
N ILE A 517 17.62 34.44 -12.13
CA ILE A 517 17.19 35.74 -11.61
C ILE A 517 18.41 36.65 -11.48
N ASP A 518 18.29 37.84 -12.07
CA ASP A 518 19.26 38.91 -11.88
C ASP A 518 18.99 39.62 -10.56
N ALA A 519 19.60 39.13 -9.49
CA ALA A 519 19.51 39.74 -8.18
C ALA A 519 20.86 39.74 -7.49
N LYS A 520 21.20 40.90 -6.92
CA LYS A 520 22.43 41.08 -6.15
C LYS A 520 22.18 40.69 -4.71
N VAL A 521 22.96 39.74 -4.21
CA VAL A 521 23.02 39.43 -2.78
C VAL A 521 23.82 40.52 -2.08
N SER A 522 23.43 40.87 -0.85
CA SER A 522 24.16 41.84 -0.03
C SER A 522 25.55 41.32 0.32
N THR A 523 26.57 42.17 0.13
CA THR A 523 27.94 41.82 0.49
C THR A 523 28.08 41.59 1.99
N GLN A 524 28.73 40.50 2.37
CA GLN A 524 28.95 40.12 3.76
C GLN A 524 30.44 40.23 4.13
N PRO A 525 30.77 40.70 5.35
CA PRO A 525 32.14 40.62 5.84
C PRO A 525 32.56 39.15 6.04
N PRO A 526 33.86 38.83 5.94
CA PRO A 526 34.36 37.51 6.27
C PRO A 526 34.12 37.20 7.76
N GLY A 527 33.78 35.95 8.06
CA GLY A 527 33.73 35.40 9.41
C GLY A 527 35.03 34.69 9.79
N ASP A 528 35.03 34.03 10.95
CA ASP A 528 36.13 33.23 11.47
C ASP A 528 35.94 31.74 11.12
N PRO A 529 36.78 31.15 10.25
CA PRO A 529 36.68 29.74 9.88
C PRO A 529 36.83 28.76 11.05
N ALA A 530 37.61 29.09 12.09
CA ALA A 530 37.81 28.20 13.22
C ALA A 530 36.55 28.10 14.08
N LYS A 531 35.91 29.26 14.37
CA LYS A 531 34.59 29.28 15.00
C LYS A 531 33.53 28.64 14.12
N GLY A 532 33.61 28.87 12.81
CA GLY A 532 32.70 28.28 11.82
C GLY A 532 32.70 26.77 11.83
N LYS A 533 33.89 26.17 11.92
CA LYS A 533 34.04 24.72 12.05
C LYS A 533 33.39 24.21 13.33
N ALA A 534 33.69 24.83 14.48
CA ALA A 534 33.11 24.45 15.76
C ALA A 534 31.57 24.54 15.74
N SER A 535 31.02 25.61 15.16
CA SER A 535 29.58 25.78 14.98
C SER A 535 29.00 24.73 14.03
N PHE A 536 29.66 24.42 12.92
CA PHE A 536 29.21 23.38 11.98
C PHE A 536 29.09 21.99 12.64
N GLU A 537 30.06 21.65 13.49
CA GLU A 537 30.09 20.37 14.22
C GLU A 537 29.06 20.32 15.36
N THR A 538 28.79 21.45 16.02
CA THR A 538 27.92 21.50 17.22
C THR A 538 26.46 21.87 16.93
N ARG A 539 26.18 22.59 15.84
CA ARG A 539 24.83 23.05 15.45
C ARG A 539 24.02 22.00 14.66
N GLY A 540 24.55 20.77 14.53
CA GLY A 540 23.86 19.64 13.90
C GLY A 540 23.95 19.60 12.38
N CYS A 541 24.80 20.43 11.74
CA CYS A 541 24.95 20.41 10.28
C CYS A 541 25.39 19.03 9.77
N MET A 542 26.26 18.35 10.53
CA MET A 542 26.76 17.01 10.23
C MET A 542 25.71 15.90 10.34
N ALA A 543 24.55 16.14 10.97
CA ALA A 543 23.47 15.15 11.00
C ALA A 543 22.89 14.90 9.60
N CYS A 544 22.91 15.93 8.75
CA CYS A 544 22.40 15.85 7.39
C CYS A 544 23.50 15.91 6.33
N HIS A 545 24.58 16.67 6.56
CA HIS A 545 25.63 16.90 5.58
C HIS A 545 26.93 16.14 5.89
N ALA A 546 27.44 15.41 4.91
CA ALA A 546 28.76 14.81 4.98
C ALA A 546 29.88 15.78 4.55
N VAL A 547 31.05 15.62 5.18
CA VAL A 547 32.34 16.22 4.78
C VAL A 547 33.39 15.13 4.73
N GLY A 548 34.25 15.15 3.71
CA GLY A 548 35.12 14.05 3.30
C GLY A 548 34.54 13.23 2.15
N GLU A 549 35.40 12.42 1.53
CA GLU A 549 35.07 11.53 0.40
C GLU A 549 35.41 10.07 0.72
N GLY A 550 34.68 9.14 0.10
CA GLY A 550 34.88 7.70 0.29
C GLY A 550 34.75 7.26 1.75
N ALA A 551 35.69 6.44 2.22
CA ALA A 551 35.73 5.96 3.60
C ALA A 551 36.00 7.07 4.64
N ASN A 552 36.49 8.23 4.20
CA ASN A 552 36.79 9.37 5.08
C ASN A 552 35.61 10.36 5.18
N ALA A 553 34.48 10.07 4.53
CA ALA A 553 33.28 10.90 4.64
C ALA A 553 32.64 10.74 6.02
N VAL A 554 32.49 11.86 6.74
CA VAL A 554 31.88 11.92 8.08
C VAL A 554 30.65 12.82 8.02
N GLY A 555 29.54 12.34 8.58
CA GLY A 555 28.26 13.03 8.64
C GLY A 555 27.14 12.30 7.88
N GLY A 556 26.00 12.96 7.75
CA GLY A 556 24.80 12.41 7.10
C GLY A 556 24.84 12.47 5.57
N TRP A 557 24.05 11.62 4.95
CA TRP A 557 23.91 11.53 3.48
C TRP A 557 22.58 12.07 2.95
N PHE A 558 21.72 12.56 3.85
CA PHE A 558 20.45 13.17 3.50
C PHE A 558 20.65 14.48 2.73
N GLY A 559 21.55 15.33 3.23
CA GLY A 559 21.97 16.57 2.60
C GLY A 559 23.13 16.34 1.63
N ALA A 560 23.39 17.35 0.80
CA ALA A 560 24.51 17.32 -0.13
C ALA A 560 25.86 17.25 0.62
N ASN A 561 26.78 16.41 0.15
CA ASN A 561 28.16 16.41 0.62
C ASN A 561 28.84 17.77 0.31
N LEU A 562 29.48 18.36 1.33
CA LEU A 562 30.00 19.74 1.33
C LEU A 562 31.53 19.84 1.16
N THR A 563 32.25 18.74 0.97
CA THR A 563 33.73 18.68 0.91
C THR A 563 34.38 19.66 -0.07
N ARG A 564 33.66 20.02 -1.13
CA ARG A 564 34.15 20.90 -2.21
C ARG A 564 33.25 22.13 -2.40
N VAL A 565 32.43 22.46 -1.41
CA VAL A 565 31.40 23.50 -1.57
C VAL A 565 32.00 24.88 -1.86
N GLY A 566 33.19 25.17 -1.32
CA GLY A 566 33.90 26.43 -1.51
C GLY A 566 34.38 26.66 -2.96
N GLU A 567 34.47 25.62 -3.77
CA GLU A 567 34.84 25.71 -5.19
C GLU A 567 33.74 26.39 -6.03
N LYS A 568 32.47 26.20 -5.66
CA LYS A 568 31.34 26.56 -6.53
C LYS A 568 30.52 27.75 -6.07
N LEU A 569 30.41 27.96 -4.75
CA LEU A 569 29.46 28.92 -4.20
C LEU A 569 30.04 30.34 -4.15
N ASN A 570 29.14 31.31 -4.30
CA ASN A 570 29.36 32.68 -3.89
C ASN A 570 29.25 32.79 -2.35
N TYR A 571 30.21 33.47 -1.70
CA TYR A 571 30.26 33.62 -0.25
C TYR A 571 29.02 34.35 0.31
N ASP A 572 28.62 35.47 -0.31
CA ASP A 572 27.51 36.29 0.15
C ASP A 572 26.19 35.51 0.11
N TYR A 573 26.00 34.74 -0.96
CA TYR A 573 24.85 33.82 -1.08
C TYR A 573 24.89 32.73 -0.01
N LEU A 574 26.06 32.15 0.25
CA LEU A 574 26.22 31.09 1.25
C LEU A 574 25.88 31.58 2.66
N VAL A 575 26.31 32.79 3.03
CA VAL A 575 25.95 33.40 4.32
C VAL A 575 24.43 33.56 4.43
N ARG A 576 23.79 34.14 3.40
CA ARG A 576 22.32 34.31 3.37
C ARG A 576 21.60 32.96 3.50
N TRP A 577 22.04 31.97 2.73
CA TRP A 577 21.46 30.62 2.73
C TRP A 577 21.56 29.94 4.10
N ILE A 578 22.72 30.03 4.78
CA ILE A 578 22.91 29.43 6.11
C ILE A 578 22.04 30.13 7.15
N HIS A 579 21.92 31.46 7.07
CA HIS A 579 21.11 32.24 7.99
C HIS A 579 19.63 31.88 7.86
N ASN A 580 19.11 31.87 6.63
CA ASN A 580 17.73 31.47 6.34
C ASN A 580 17.61 30.76 4.98
N PRO A 581 17.56 29.42 4.94
CA PRO A 581 17.48 28.69 3.68
C PRO A 581 16.07 28.75 3.06
N ARG A 582 15.06 29.28 3.78
CA ARG A 582 13.71 29.55 3.26
C ARG A 582 13.59 30.92 2.59
N GLU A 583 14.62 31.76 2.68
CA GLU A 583 14.60 33.10 2.09
C GLU A 583 14.60 33.01 0.56
N ARG A 584 13.58 33.58 -0.09
CA ARG A 584 13.54 33.74 -1.55
C ARG A 584 14.09 35.10 -1.93
N THR A 585 14.71 35.18 -3.10
CA THR A 585 15.06 36.48 -3.70
C THR A 585 13.87 37.16 -4.38
N ARG A 586 12.89 36.38 -4.85
CA ARG A 586 11.65 36.87 -5.47
C ARG A 586 10.47 35.98 -5.07
N PRO A 587 9.26 36.53 -4.88
CA PRO A 587 8.08 35.73 -4.64
C PRO A 587 7.62 35.08 -5.94
N TYR A 588 7.09 33.86 -5.85
CA TYR A 588 6.59 33.11 -7.00
C TYR A 588 5.07 33.19 -7.07
N CYS A 589 4.53 33.61 -8.23
CA CYS A 589 3.10 33.61 -8.50
C CYS A 589 2.68 32.28 -9.16
N PRO A 590 1.84 31.46 -8.50
CA PRO A 590 1.37 30.19 -9.06
C PRO A 590 0.51 30.31 -10.31
N VAL A 591 -0.20 31.44 -10.46
CA VAL A 591 -1.12 31.68 -11.58
C VAL A 591 -0.36 32.15 -12.81
N GLU A 592 0.59 33.08 -12.66
CA GLU A 592 1.45 33.52 -13.76
C GLU A 592 2.62 32.58 -14.06
N ASN A 593 2.83 31.56 -13.21
CA ASN A 593 3.85 30.54 -13.36
C ASN A 593 5.29 31.12 -13.45
N ARG A 594 5.57 32.21 -12.71
CA ARG A 594 6.86 32.91 -12.71
C ARG A 594 7.16 33.63 -11.39
N ASP A 595 8.42 33.98 -11.19
CA ASP A 595 8.85 34.88 -10.10
C ASP A 595 8.57 36.34 -10.45
N LEU A 596 8.04 37.10 -9.50
CA LEU A 596 7.71 38.52 -9.67
C LEU A 596 8.88 39.41 -9.24
N GLY A 597 9.10 40.49 -9.99
CA GLY A 597 10.15 41.46 -9.69
C GLY A 597 9.62 42.79 -9.14
N PRO A 598 10.52 43.70 -8.72
CA PRO A 598 10.15 45.05 -8.30
C PRO A 598 9.28 45.80 -9.31
N GLU A 599 9.50 45.55 -10.60
CA GLU A 599 8.72 46.07 -11.72
C GLU A 599 7.23 45.68 -11.66
N ASP A 600 6.90 44.50 -11.14
CA ASP A 600 5.51 44.05 -11.03
C ASP A 600 4.78 44.77 -9.90
N TYR A 601 5.45 45.01 -8.77
CA TYR A 601 4.90 45.78 -7.65
C TYR A 601 4.77 47.26 -7.99
N ALA A 602 5.75 47.82 -8.70
CA ALA A 602 5.75 49.22 -9.11
C ALA A 602 4.57 49.57 -10.03
N LYS A 603 4.12 48.64 -10.90
CA LYS A 603 2.92 48.83 -11.75
C LYS A 603 1.67 49.14 -10.94
N HIS A 604 1.59 48.65 -9.70
CA HIS A 604 0.47 48.83 -8.79
C HIS A 604 0.74 49.84 -7.67
N HIS A 605 1.85 50.58 -7.76
CA HIS A 605 2.28 51.54 -6.73
C HIS A 605 2.49 50.91 -5.33
N LEU A 606 2.90 49.64 -5.29
CA LEU A 606 3.17 48.90 -4.06
C LEU A 606 4.68 48.84 -3.78
N PRO A 607 5.11 48.85 -2.49
CA PRO A 607 6.50 48.59 -2.15
C PRO A 607 6.87 47.13 -2.45
N PHE A 608 8.12 46.88 -2.86
CA PHE A 608 8.62 45.53 -3.10
C PHE A 608 8.90 44.81 -1.76
N VAL A 609 7.84 44.37 -1.11
CA VAL A 609 7.84 43.64 0.16
C VAL A 609 7.02 42.37 -0.03
N PHE A 610 7.59 41.23 0.35
CA PHE A 610 6.91 39.94 0.34
C PHE A 610 7.36 39.15 1.56
N ASP A 611 6.40 38.70 2.34
CA ASP A 611 6.57 37.89 3.54
C ASP A 611 5.22 37.21 3.82
N LEU A 612 5.08 36.58 4.99
CA LEU A 612 3.85 35.87 5.36
C LEU A 612 2.65 36.82 5.49
N ASP A 613 2.87 38.09 5.84
CA ASP A 613 1.83 39.12 5.94
C ASP A 613 1.56 39.79 4.57
N HIS A 614 2.52 39.75 3.65
CA HIS A 614 2.47 40.32 2.30
C HIS A 614 2.57 39.23 1.22
N SER A 615 1.72 38.20 1.31
CA SER A 615 1.76 37.00 0.46
C SER A 615 0.85 37.05 -0.76
N LYS A 616 0.17 38.18 -1.02
CA LYS A 616 -0.75 38.35 -2.15
C LYS A 616 -0.05 38.90 -3.39
N CYS A 617 -0.31 38.27 -4.53
CA CYS A 617 0.18 38.71 -5.83
C CYS A 617 -0.42 40.08 -6.18
N PRO A 618 0.41 41.07 -6.56
CA PRO A 618 -0.07 42.41 -6.90
C PRO A 618 -0.90 42.43 -8.20
N ASN A 619 -0.70 41.46 -9.10
CA ASN A 619 -1.37 41.45 -10.40
C ASN A 619 -2.77 40.83 -10.36
N ASP A 620 -3.01 39.82 -9.52
CA ASP A 620 -4.26 39.04 -9.54
C ASP A 620 -4.83 38.69 -8.15
N GLY A 621 -4.16 39.11 -7.06
CA GLY A 621 -4.58 38.82 -5.68
C GLY A 621 -4.44 37.37 -5.23
N SER A 622 -3.82 36.50 -6.05
CA SER A 622 -3.57 35.10 -5.68
C SER A 622 -2.52 34.98 -4.57
N GLU A 623 -2.55 33.86 -3.83
CA GLU A 623 -1.50 33.54 -2.87
C GLU A 623 -0.19 33.20 -3.59
N MET A 624 0.91 33.83 -3.17
CA MET A 624 2.25 33.58 -3.68
C MET A 624 3.04 32.65 -2.77
N LEU A 625 4.08 32.02 -3.35
CA LEU A 625 5.14 31.42 -2.56
C LEU A 625 6.15 32.52 -2.22
N VAL A 626 6.18 32.89 -0.94
CA VAL A 626 7.10 33.91 -0.39
C VAL A 626 8.32 33.29 0.30
N GLU A 627 8.28 31.97 0.54
CA GLU A 627 9.37 31.19 1.11
C GLU A 627 9.79 30.05 0.17
N GLN A 628 11.05 29.66 0.22
CA GLN A 628 11.56 28.49 -0.49
C GLN A 628 11.34 27.24 0.36
N MET A 629 10.83 26.20 -0.28
CA MET A 629 10.61 24.91 0.35
C MET A 629 11.87 24.06 0.18
N THR A 630 12.70 24.10 1.20
CA THR A 630 13.99 23.40 1.24
C THR A 630 13.98 22.36 2.35
N PRO A 631 14.60 21.18 2.15
CA PRO A 631 14.78 20.19 3.22
C PRO A 631 15.66 20.69 4.36
N MET A 632 16.47 21.74 4.15
CA MET A 632 17.33 22.30 5.19
C MET A 632 16.50 23.17 6.16
N PRO A 633 16.41 22.83 7.46
CA PRO A 633 15.66 23.63 8.41
C PRO A 633 16.36 24.96 8.70
N SER A 634 15.60 25.97 9.14
CA SER A 634 16.19 27.15 9.77
C SER A 634 16.71 26.78 11.16
N LEU A 635 18.04 26.86 11.34
CA LEU A 635 18.71 26.58 12.61
C LEU A 635 18.73 27.79 13.56
N ARG A 636 18.04 28.88 13.19
CA ARG A 636 17.97 30.15 13.95
C ARG A 636 19.35 30.67 14.36
N LEU A 637 20.30 30.61 13.42
CA LEU A 637 21.67 31.08 13.60
C LEU A 637 21.70 32.60 13.57
N THR A 638 22.64 33.19 14.29
CA THR A 638 22.92 34.62 14.13
C THR A 638 23.64 34.88 12.80
N TRP A 639 23.64 36.13 12.33
CA TRP A 639 24.41 36.53 11.15
C TRP A 639 25.93 36.29 11.33
N GLU A 640 26.47 36.50 12.53
CA GLU A 640 27.88 36.22 12.83
C GLU A 640 28.19 34.73 12.67
N GLU A 641 27.39 33.87 13.29
CA GLU A 641 27.56 32.42 13.18
C GLU A 641 27.42 31.92 11.74
N SER A 642 26.50 32.52 10.97
CA SER A 642 26.30 32.19 9.57
C SER A 642 27.52 32.56 8.73
N ARG A 643 28.17 33.71 9.01
CA ARG A 643 29.42 34.13 8.36
C ARG A 643 30.59 33.25 8.75
N ASP A 644 30.71 32.87 10.03
CA ASP A 644 31.74 31.98 10.52
C ASP A 644 31.64 30.62 9.82
N ILE A 645 30.45 30.01 9.81
CA ILE A 645 30.20 28.72 9.12
C ILE A 645 30.45 28.85 7.62
N ALA A 646 29.96 29.91 6.97
CA ALA A 646 30.22 30.14 5.54
C ALA A 646 31.73 30.24 5.26
N SER A 647 32.48 30.94 6.12
CA SER A 647 33.93 31.12 5.98
C SER A 647 34.66 29.79 6.14
N TYR A 648 34.25 28.94 7.07
CA TYR A 648 34.72 27.56 7.17
C TYR A 648 34.43 26.76 5.90
N LEU A 649 33.18 26.78 5.41
CA LEU A 649 32.80 26.05 4.20
C LEU A 649 33.53 26.54 2.95
N MET A 650 33.91 27.82 2.87
CA MET A 650 34.75 28.35 1.79
C MET A 650 36.19 27.81 1.83
N THR A 651 36.66 27.30 2.97
CA THR A 651 37.94 26.58 3.06
C THR A 651 37.86 25.15 2.50
N LEU A 652 36.65 24.59 2.37
CA LEU A 652 36.42 23.25 1.83
C LEU A 652 36.47 23.28 0.29
N LYS A 653 37.69 23.20 -0.23
CA LYS A 653 38.01 23.19 -1.65
C LYS A 653 39.25 22.33 -1.94
N GLN A 654 39.25 21.62 -3.06
CA GLN A 654 40.43 20.94 -3.61
C GLN A 654 41.21 21.88 -4.53
N GLU A 655 40.51 22.64 -5.36
CA GLU A 655 41.09 23.63 -6.26
C GLU A 655 40.68 25.06 -5.87
N ASP A 656 41.49 26.05 -6.23
CA ASP A 656 41.04 27.44 -6.11
C ASP A 656 39.98 27.72 -7.17
N PRO A 657 38.81 28.32 -6.85
CA PRO A 657 37.81 28.65 -7.87
C PRO A 657 38.34 29.44 -9.06
N LYS A 658 39.43 30.22 -8.87
CA LYS A 658 40.09 30.97 -9.94
C LYS A 658 40.86 30.09 -10.94
N SER A 659 41.05 28.81 -10.67
CA SER A 659 41.69 27.86 -11.60
C SER A 659 40.78 27.48 -12.76
N TYR A 660 39.46 27.60 -12.61
CA TYR A 660 38.52 27.22 -13.65
C TYR A 660 38.60 28.14 -14.87
N ALA A 661 38.43 27.54 -16.05
CA ALA A 661 38.47 28.27 -17.30
C ALA A 661 37.39 29.38 -17.32
N PRO A 662 37.74 30.61 -17.74
CA PRO A 662 36.75 31.66 -17.92
C PRO A 662 35.67 31.22 -18.91
N ALA A 663 34.41 31.51 -18.59
CA ALA A 663 33.26 31.19 -19.44
C ALA A 663 32.60 32.48 -19.98
N PRO A 664 33.28 33.26 -20.85
CA PRO A 664 32.76 34.54 -21.34
C PRO A 664 31.51 34.37 -22.22
N TYR A 665 31.32 33.19 -22.80
CA TYR A 665 30.20 32.83 -23.67
C TYR A 665 28.86 32.71 -22.92
N LEU A 666 28.86 32.66 -21.58
CA LEU A 666 27.63 32.45 -20.79
C LEU A 666 26.57 33.52 -21.01
N ASN A 667 26.96 34.72 -21.45
CA ASN A 667 26.04 35.83 -21.72
C ASN A 667 25.67 35.96 -23.21
N ASP A 668 26.01 35.00 -24.07
CA ASP A 668 25.62 35.02 -25.48
C ASP A 668 24.13 34.65 -25.65
N PRO A 669 23.28 35.54 -26.18
CA PRO A 669 21.86 35.26 -26.40
C PRO A 669 21.59 34.14 -27.42
N LYS A 670 22.50 33.89 -28.38
CA LYS A 670 22.35 32.80 -29.35
C LYS A 670 22.49 31.45 -28.65
N LEU A 671 23.52 31.32 -27.82
CA LEU A 671 23.73 30.14 -26.99
C LEU A 671 22.59 29.93 -26.00
N LYS A 672 21.96 30.99 -25.48
CA LYS A 672 20.73 30.87 -24.67
C LYS A 672 19.61 30.18 -25.45
N ALA A 673 19.33 30.63 -26.67
CA ALA A 673 18.26 30.09 -27.50
C ALA A 673 18.54 28.65 -27.95
N GLU A 674 19.79 28.31 -28.24
CA GLU A 674 20.20 26.92 -28.54
C GLU A 674 20.11 26.04 -27.30
N GLY A 675 20.58 26.54 -26.16
CA GLY A 675 20.59 25.84 -24.89
C GLY A 675 19.19 25.51 -24.40
N GLU A 676 18.22 26.39 -24.63
CA GLU A 676 16.81 26.12 -24.32
C GLU A 676 16.31 24.83 -25.01
N LYS A 677 16.64 24.65 -26.29
CA LYS A 677 16.24 23.45 -27.05
C LYS A 677 16.89 22.19 -26.49
N VAL A 678 18.17 22.27 -26.16
CA VAL A 678 18.93 21.14 -25.59
C VAL A 678 18.40 20.77 -24.20
N VAL A 679 18.11 21.76 -23.35
CA VAL A 679 17.54 21.55 -22.02
C VAL A 679 16.17 20.88 -22.07
N ARG A 680 15.30 21.29 -23.03
CA ARG A 680 14.02 20.61 -23.27
C ARG A 680 14.21 19.17 -23.73
N ARG A 681 15.12 18.93 -24.69
CA ARG A 681 15.40 17.59 -25.23
C ARG A 681 15.90 16.62 -24.16
N TYR A 682 16.81 17.06 -23.30
CA TYR A 682 17.33 16.25 -22.18
C TYR A 682 16.45 16.30 -20.92
N GLY A 683 15.33 17.04 -20.95
CA GLY A 683 14.35 17.07 -19.88
C GLY A 683 14.88 17.60 -18.54
N CYS A 684 15.81 18.56 -18.53
CA CYS A 684 16.44 18.99 -17.27
C CYS A 684 15.42 19.59 -16.29
N ALA A 685 14.33 20.18 -16.78
CA ALA A 685 13.22 20.71 -15.99
C ALA A 685 12.37 19.62 -15.29
N GLY A 686 12.51 18.35 -15.68
CA GLY A 686 11.96 17.22 -14.93
C GLY A 686 12.55 17.16 -13.52
N CYS A 687 13.88 17.33 -13.42
CA CYS A 687 14.63 17.29 -12.18
C CYS A 687 14.83 18.66 -11.52
N HIS A 688 14.90 19.75 -12.27
CA HIS A 688 15.27 21.08 -11.74
C HIS A 688 14.13 22.10 -11.85
N GLU A 689 14.07 23.06 -10.93
CA GLU A 689 13.29 24.27 -11.14
C GLU A 689 14.11 25.27 -11.97
N ILE A 690 13.60 25.63 -13.14
CA ILE A 690 14.25 26.54 -14.08
C ILE A 690 13.22 27.60 -14.48
N ALA A 691 13.62 28.87 -14.43
CA ALA A 691 12.76 29.97 -14.83
C ALA A 691 12.40 29.87 -16.33
N GLY A 692 11.11 29.99 -16.64
CA GLY A 692 10.58 29.84 -18.00
C GLY A 692 10.33 28.39 -18.44
N MET A 693 10.48 27.43 -17.53
CA MET A 693 10.26 26.00 -17.77
C MET A 693 9.41 25.34 -16.68
N GLU A 694 8.63 26.13 -15.93
CA GLU A 694 7.83 25.65 -14.79
C GLU A 694 6.71 24.68 -15.19
N SER A 695 6.25 24.74 -16.45
CA SER A 695 5.26 23.83 -17.02
C SER A 695 5.85 22.55 -17.63
N GLU A 696 7.17 22.43 -17.70
CA GLU A 696 7.81 21.25 -18.30
C GLU A 696 7.69 20.02 -17.39
N GLY A 697 7.31 18.90 -17.99
CA GLY A 697 7.12 17.63 -17.31
C GLY A 697 8.36 16.74 -17.29
N ARG A 698 8.17 15.57 -16.68
CA ARG A 698 9.04 14.40 -16.80
C ARG A 698 9.05 13.91 -18.27
N ILE A 699 10.21 13.51 -18.78
CA ILE A 699 10.41 13.07 -20.19
C ILE A 699 10.49 11.55 -20.39
N GLY A 700 10.75 10.80 -19.32
CA GLY A 700 10.91 9.35 -19.35
C GLY A 700 9.56 8.64 -19.44
N THR A 701 9.60 7.38 -19.88
CA THR A 701 8.40 6.52 -19.89
C THR A 701 7.77 6.43 -18.50
N GLU A 702 6.45 6.30 -18.46
CA GLU A 702 5.71 5.97 -17.24
C GLU A 702 6.07 4.51 -16.86
N LEU A 703 6.51 4.29 -15.63
CA LEU A 703 7.09 3.01 -15.19
C LEU A 703 6.18 2.19 -14.28
N THR A 704 5.00 2.69 -13.88
CA THR A 704 4.10 2.02 -12.93
C THR A 704 3.77 0.59 -13.34
N VAL A 705 3.49 0.39 -14.62
CA VAL A 705 3.09 -0.91 -15.19
C VAL A 705 4.12 -1.45 -16.18
N GLU A 706 5.32 -0.86 -16.25
CA GLU A 706 6.33 -1.27 -17.23
C GLU A 706 6.75 -2.73 -17.00
N GLY A 707 6.87 -3.15 -15.73
CA GLY A 707 7.22 -4.51 -15.35
C GLY A 707 6.16 -5.56 -15.68
N SER A 708 4.89 -5.17 -15.86
CA SER A 708 3.79 -6.08 -16.18
C SER A 708 3.46 -6.13 -17.68
N LYS A 709 4.16 -5.35 -18.51
CA LYS A 709 4.00 -5.44 -19.96
C LYS A 709 4.39 -6.84 -20.44
N PRO A 710 3.62 -7.46 -21.35
CA PRO A 710 4.06 -8.69 -22.02
C PRO A 710 5.41 -8.50 -22.70
N LEU A 711 6.18 -9.59 -22.80
CA LEU A 711 7.54 -9.55 -23.34
C LEU A 711 7.60 -8.99 -24.77
N GLU A 712 6.56 -9.26 -25.57
CA GLU A 712 6.40 -8.79 -26.94
C GLU A 712 6.12 -7.29 -27.05
N GLN A 713 5.68 -6.66 -25.95
CA GLN A 713 5.44 -5.22 -25.86
C GLN A 713 6.65 -4.45 -25.32
N LEU A 714 7.70 -5.14 -24.88
CA LEU A 714 8.97 -4.52 -24.52
C LEU A 714 9.77 -4.23 -25.78
N ASP A 715 10.25 -2.99 -25.93
CA ASP A 715 10.97 -2.56 -27.12
C ASP A 715 12.46 -2.94 -27.06
N PHE A 716 12.77 -4.13 -27.56
CA PHE A 716 14.14 -4.62 -27.73
C PHE A 716 14.92 -3.90 -28.85
N ALA A 717 14.33 -2.90 -29.51
CA ALA A 717 14.92 -2.20 -30.66
C ALA A 717 15.47 -3.19 -31.71
N LEU A 718 16.71 -2.99 -32.17
CA LEU A 718 17.36 -3.86 -33.16
C LEU A 718 17.85 -5.21 -32.58
N TYR A 719 17.64 -5.48 -31.29
CA TYR A 719 18.29 -6.58 -30.56
C TYR A 719 17.41 -7.83 -30.36
N VAL A 720 16.20 -7.88 -30.92
CA VAL A 720 15.27 -9.02 -30.76
C VAL A 720 15.93 -10.38 -31.05
N ARG A 721 16.64 -10.49 -32.19
CA ARG A 721 17.26 -11.75 -32.61
C ARG A 721 18.43 -12.13 -31.70
N GLN A 722 19.29 -11.17 -31.39
CA GLN A 722 20.42 -11.38 -30.49
C GLN A 722 19.95 -11.81 -29.10
N ALA A 723 18.89 -11.18 -28.57
CA ALA A 723 18.30 -11.53 -27.28
C ALA A 723 17.81 -12.97 -27.22
N LYS A 724 17.20 -13.47 -28.31
CA LYS A 724 16.77 -14.86 -28.41
C LYS A 724 17.96 -15.82 -28.51
N ASP A 725 18.93 -15.50 -29.37
CA ASP A 725 20.12 -16.33 -29.61
C ASP A 725 21.00 -16.44 -28.34
N GLU A 726 21.10 -15.37 -27.55
CA GLU A 726 21.89 -15.29 -26.32
C GLU A 726 21.09 -15.64 -25.04
N GLY A 727 19.79 -15.92 -25.17
CA GLY A 727 18.95 -16.37 -24.05
C GLY A 727 18.54 -15.28 -23.04
N TRP A 728 18.60 -14.00 -23.42
CA TRP A 728 18.13 -12.89 -22.58
C TRP A 728 16.81 -12.25 -23.05
N TRP A 729 16.09 -12.88 -23.99
CA TRP A 729 14.70 -12.57 -24.33
C TRP A 729 13.75 -12.93 -23.17
N THR A 730 13.78 -12.13 -22.10
CA THR A 730 12.98 -12.23 -20.87
C THR A 730 12.80 -10.84 -20.26
N HIS A 731 11.82 -10.64 -19.38
CA HIS A 731 11.67 -9.38 -18.63
C HIS A 731 12.96 -8.99 -17.90
N LYS A 732 13.58 -9.95 -17.21
CA LYS A 732 14.87 -9.77 -16.52
C LYS A 732 15.94 -9.26 -17.48
N GLY A 733 16.15 -9.99 -18.56
CA GLY A 733 17.18 -9.67 -19.55
C GLY A 733 16.98 -8.29 -20.15
N PHE A 734 15.74 -7.92 -20.46
CA PHE A 734 15.41 -6.59 -20.94
C PHE A 734 15.81 -5.49 -19.94
N PHE A 735 15.33 -5.55 -18.68
CA PHE A 735 15.59 -4.50 -17.70
C PHE A 735 17.07 -4.44 -17.29
N GLU A 736 17.76 -5.57 -17.18
CA GLU A 736 19.20 -5.59 -16.89
C GLU A 736 20.01 -4.92 -17.99
N HIS A 737 19.70 -5.18 -19.27
CA HIS A 737 20.38 -4.54 -20.39
C HIS A 737 20.02 -3.05 -20.51
N LYS A 738 18.74 -2.68 -20.32
CA LYS A 738 18.31 -1.26 -20.29
C LYS A 738 19.01 -0.47 -19.18
N LEU A 739 19.23 -1.06 -18.00
CA LEU A 739 19.92 -0.41 -16.89
C LEU A 739 21.44 -0.38 -17.07
N ALA A 740 22.04 -1.45 -17.60
CA ALA A 740 23.48 -1.56 -17.76
C ALA A 740 24.02 -0.78 -18.96
N ARG A 741 23.28 -0.78 -20.08
CA ARG A 741 23.67 -0.20 -21.37
C ARG A 741 22.47 0.41 -22.09
N PRO A 742 21.82 1.45 -21.54
CA PRO A 742 20.65 2.08 -22.16
C PRO A 742 20.93 2.57 -23.58
N GLU A 743 22.18 2.95 -23.89
CA GLU A 743 22.54 3.50 -25.20
C GLU A 743 22.43 2.53 -26.37
N MET A 744 22.48 1.21 -26.11
CA MET A 744 22.39 0.25 -27.21
C MET A 744 21.05 0.39 -27.94
N TYR A 745 20.00 0.81 -27.24
CA TYR A 745 18.66 0.96 -27.82
C TYR A 745 18.51 2.21 -28.69
N ASP A 746 19.52 3.08 -28.72
CA ASP A 746 19.58 4.20 -29.66
C ASP A 746 20.34 3.83 -30.95
N ASP A 747 20.89 2.61 -31.06
CA ASP A 747 21.66 2.19 -32.22
C ASP A 747 20.78 2.18 -33.48
N GLY A 748 21.26 2.85 -34.53
CA GLY A 748 20.55 2.97 -35.80
C GLY A 748 19.44 4.05 -35.81
N LEU A 749 19.18 4.74 -34.69
CA LEU A 749 18.35 5.94 -34.70
C LEU A 749 19.15 7.13 -35.27
N VAL A 750 18.57 7.84 -36.23
CA VAL A 750 19.15 9.08 -36.77
C VAL A 750 18.99 10.17 -35.71
N LYS A 751 20.12 10.70 -35.22
CA LYS A 751 20.16 11.75 -34.19
C LYS A 751 19.73 13.11 -34.71
#